data_AF-Q24JP5-F1
#
_entry.id   AF-Q24JP5-F1
#
_cell.length_a   1.000
_cell.length_b   1.000
_cell.length_c   1.000
_cell.angle_alpha   90.00
_cell.angle_beta   90.00
_cell.angle_gamma   90.00
#
_symmetry.space_group_name_H-M   'P 1'
#
loop_
_entity.id
_entity.type
_entity.pdbx_description
1 polymer ?
#
loop_
_entity_poly.entity_id
_entity_poly.type
_entity_poly.pdbx_seq_one_letter_code
_entity_poly.pdbx_strand_id
1 'polypeptide(L)'
;MCARMAGRTTAAPRGPYGPWLCLLVALALDVVRVDCGQAPLDPVYLPAALELLDAPEHFRVQQVGHYPPANSSLSSRSETFLLLQPWPRAQPLLRASYPPFATQQVVPPRVTEPHQRPVPWDVRAVSVEAAVTPAEPYARVLFHLKGQDWPPGSGSLPCARLHATHPAGTAHQACRFQPSLGACVVELELPSHWFSQASTTRAELAYTLEPAAEGPGGCGSGEENDPGEQALPVGGVELRPADPPQYQEVPLDEAVTLRVPDMPVRPGQLFSATLLLRHNFTASLLTLRIKVKKGLHVTAARPAQPTLWTAKLDRFKGSRHHTTLITCHRAGLTEPDSSPLELSEFLWVDFVVENSTGGGVAVTRPVTWQLEYPGQAPEAEKDKMVWEILVSERDIRALIPLAKAEELVNTAPLTGVPQHVPVRLVTVDGGGALVEVTEHVGCESANTQVLQVSEACDAVFVAGKESRGARGVRVDFWWRRLRASLRLTVWAPLLPLRIELTDTTLEQVRGWRVPGPAEGPAEPAAEASDEAERRARGCHLQYQRAGVRFLAPFAAHPLDGGRRLTHLLGPDWLLDVSHLVAPHARVLDSRVASLEGGRVVVGREPGVTSIEVRSPLSDSILGEQALAVTDDKVSVLELRVQPVMGISLTLSRGTAHPGEVTATCWAQSALPAPKQEVALSLWLSFSDHTVAPAELYDRRDLGLSVSAEEPGAILPAEEQGAQLGVVVSGAGAEGLPLHVALHPPEPCRRGRHRVPLASGTAWLGLPPASTPAPALPSSPAWSPPATEATMGGKRQVAGSVGGNTGVRGKFERAEEEARKEETEAREEEEEEEEEMVPAPQHVTELELGMYALLGVFCVAIFIFLVNGVVFVLRYQRKEPPDSATDPTSPQPHNWVWLGTDQEELSRQLDRQSPGPPKGEGSCPCESGGGGEAPTLAPGPPGGTTSSSSTLARKEAGGRRKRVEFVTFAPAPPAQSPEEPVGAPAVQSILVAGEEDIRWVCEDMGLKDPEELRNYMERIRGSS
;
A
#
# COMPACT_ATOMS: atom_id res chain seq x y z
N MET A 1 19.91 -3.43 -48.45
CA MET A 1 19.71 -4.88 -48.62
C MET A 1 18.21 -5.10 -48.51
N CYS A 2 17.43 -5.32 -49.57
CA CYS A 2 17.43 -6.47 -50.51
C CYS A 2 17.09 -7.78 -49.76
N ALA A 3 16.01 -8.51 -50.08
CA ALA A 3 14.97 -8.28 -51.11
C ALA A 3 13.63 -8.97 -50.76
N ARG A 4 12.55 -8.60 -51.48
CA ARG A 4 11.27 -9.36 -51.51
C ARG A 4 11.36 -10.51 -52.53
N MET A 5 10.72 -11.64 -52.24
CA MET A 5 10.19 -12.58 -53.23
C MET A 5 8.93 -13.25 -52.67
N ALA A 6 8.03 -13.72 -53.53
CA ALA A 6 6.75 -14.32 -53.15
C ALA A 6 6.40 -15.52 -54.05
N GLY A 7 5.65 -16.50 -53.52
CA GLY A 7 5.18 -17.67 -54.26
C GLY A 7 3.91 -18.25 -53.63
N ARG A 8 2.93 -18.61 -54.47
CA ARG A 8 1.62 -19.18 -54.08
C ARG A 8 1.42 -20.56 -54.71
N THR A 9 0.69 -21.46 -54.05
CA THR A 9 -0.14 -22.48 -54.73
C THR A 9 -1.26 -23.00 -53.82
N THR A 10 -2.50 -23.06 -54.36
CA THR A 10 -3.63 -24.00 -54.09
C THR A 10 -3.97 -24.40 -52.63
N ALA A 11 -5.15 -24.11 -52.05
CA ALA A 11 -6.52 -24.56 -52.40
C ALA A 11 -6.72 -26.10 -52.30
N ALA A 12 -7.78 -26.67 -51.70
CA ALA A 12 -9.19 -26.27 -51.66
C ALA A 12 -9.93 -26.65 -50.32
N PRO A 13 -11.23 -26.28 -50.11
CA PRO A 13 -11.82 -26.14 -48.75
C PRO A 13 -13.01 -27.05 -48.38
N ARG A 14 -13.44 -27.04 -47.10
CA ARG A 14 -14.85 -27.07 -46.62
C ARG A 14 -14.99 -26.94 -45.08
N GLY A 15 -16.05 -26.26 -44.61
CA GLY A 15 -16.56 -26.37 -43.21
C GLY A 15 -16.19 -25.23 -42.23
N PRO A 16 -16.95 -24.12 -42.16
CA PRO A 16 -16.64 -22.95 -41.32
C PRO A 16 -17.05 -23.10 -39.84
N TYR A 17 -16.83 -24.28 -39.24
CA TYR A 17 -17.07 -24.52 -37.80
C TYR A 17 -15.94 -25.30 -37.09
N GLY A 18 -15.10 -26.01 -37.83
CA GLY A 18 -13.95 -26.74 -37.28
C GLY A 18 -13.01 -25.89 -36.42
N PRO A 19 -12.44 -24.77 -36.91
CA PRO A 19 -11.43 -24.03 -36.14
C PRO A 19 -12.02 -23.32 -34.91
N TRP A 20 -13.30 -22.93 -34.94
CA TRP A 20 -13.94 -22.29 -33.79
C TRP A 20 -14.33 -23.31 -32.71
N LEU A 21 -14.73 -24.52 -33.09
CA LEU A 21 -14.91 -25.60 -32.13
C LEU A 21 -13.56 -26.07 -31.56
N CYS A 22 -12.50 -26.14 -32.36
CA CYS A 22 -11.14 -26.42 -31.86
C CYS A 22 -10.60 -25.28 -30.98
N LEU A 23 -10.92 -24.01 -31.24
CA LEU A 23 -10.57 -22.89 -30.35
C LEU A 23 -11.39 -22.91 -29.06
N LEU A 24 -12.68 -23.23 -29.11
CA LEU A 24 -13.51 -23.38 -27.91
C LEU A 24 -13.13 -24.63 -27.11
N VAL A 25 -12.68 -25.72 -27.74
CA VAL A 25 -12.13 -26.89 -27.05
C VAL A 25 -10.72 -26.63 -26.53
N ALA A 26 -9.88 -25.84 -27.22
CA ALA A 26 -8.58 -25.40 -26.69
C ALA A 26 -8.77 -24.48 -25.48
N LEU A 27 -9.61 -23.45 -25.58
CA LEU A 27 -9.96 -22.57 -24.47
C LEU A 27 -10.68 -23.32 -23.34
N ALA A 28 -11.55 -24.29 -23.64
CA ALA A 28 -12.13 -25.15 -22.60
C ALA A 28 -11.11 -26.12 -22.00
N LEU A 29 -10.09 -26.56 -22.73
CA LEU A 29 -8.98 -27.35 -22.17
C LEU A 29 -7.93 -26.50 -21.44
N ASP A 30 -7.85 -25.20 -21.72
CA ASP A 30 -7.05 -24.24 -20.95
C ASP A 30 -7.82 -23.65 -19.75
N VAL A 31 -9.15 -23.80 -19.71
CA VAL A 31 -10.01 -23.51 -18.53
C VAL A 31 -10.30 -24.77 -17.69
N VAL A 32 -10.27 -25.96 -18.30
CA VAL A 32 -10.29 -27.27 -17.59
C VAL A 32 -8.88 -27.77 -17.28
N ARG A 33 -7.83 -27.10 -17.80
CA ARG A 33 -6.62 -26.79 -17.02
C ARG A 33 -6.96 -25.79 -15.90
N VAL A 34 -7.81 -26.27 -14.98
CA VAL A 34 -7.52 -26.05 -13.56
C VAL A 34 -6.06 -26.45 -13.35
N ASP A 35 -5.31 -25.68 -12.57
CA ASP A 35 -3.85 -25.78 -12.55
C ASP A 35 -3.37 -27.10 -11.93
N CYS A 36 -3.25 -28.11 -12.78
CA CYS A 36 -2.59 -29.40 -12.54
C CYS A 36 -1.22 -29.43 -13.23
N GLY A 37 -0.60 -28.26 -13.44
CA GLY A 37 0.72 -28.08 -14.05
C GLY A 37 1.75 -27.53 -13.08
N GLN A 38 1.34 -26.68 -12.13
CA GLN A 38 2.14 -26.33 -10.96
C GLN A 38 2.35 -27.60 -10.12
N ALA A 39 3.53 -28.22 -10.25
CA ALA A 39 4.00 -29.15 -9.22
C ALA A 39 4.02 -28.39 -7.88
N PRO A 40 3.56 -28.98 -6.77
CA PRO A 40 3.56 -28.30 -5.48
C PRO A 40 4.97 -27.84 -5.17
N LEU A 41 5.17 -26.52 -5.09
CA LEU A 41 6.47 -25.92 -4.79
C LEU A 41 6.95 -26.51 -3.47
N ASP A 42 8.16 -27.11 -3.45
CA ASP A 42 8.71 -27.72 -2.24
C ASP A 42 8.69 -26.66 -1.13
N PRO A 43 7.88 -26.82 -0.06
CA PRO A 43 7.68 -25.78 0.96
C PRO A 43 8.94 -25.50 1.79
N VAL A 44 10.00 -26.28 1.54
CA VAL A 44 11.29 -26.30 2.20
C VAL A 44 12.23 -25.28 1.55
N TYR A 45 12.57 -24.21 2.29
CA TYR A 45 13.45 -23.13 1.83
C TYR A 45 14.58 -22.81 2.82
N LEU A 46 15.64 -22.13 2.38
CA LEU A 46 16.72 -21.66 3.27
C LEU A 46 16.16 -20.68 4.32
N PRO A 47 16.14 -20.99 5.63
CA PRO A 47 15.45 -20.17 6.64
C PRO A 47 16.21 -18.89 7.05
N ALA A 48 17.18 -18.43 6.26
CA ALA A 48 17.91 -17.17 6.44
C ALA A 48 16.97 -15.99 6.67
N ALA A 49 17.29 -15.10 7.61
CA ALA A 49 16.54 -13.88 7.83
C ALA A 49 16.88 -12.83 6.75
N LEU A 50 15.85 -12.14 6.25
CA LEU A 50 15.97 -11.01 5.33
C LEU A 50 15.38 -9.77 5.99
N GLU A 51 16.22 -8.77 6.23
CA GLU A 51 15.90 -7.57 7.00
C GLU A 51 16.26 -6.32 6.19
N LEU A 52 15.35 -5.36 6.12
CA LEU A 52 15.60 -4.08 5.46
C LEU A 52 15.91 -3.01 6.53
N LEU A 53 17.10 -2.46 6.45
CA LEU A 53 17.66 -1.45 7.36
C LEU A 53 17.58 -0.06 6.71
N ASP A 54 17.55 0.97 7.56
CA ASP A 54 17.45 2.38 7.18
C ASP A 54 16.19 2.77 6.35
N ALA A 55 15.19 1.89 6.26
CA ALA A 55 13.89 2.16 5.66
C ALA A 55 12.78 2.13 6.74
N PRO A 56 12.30 3.30 7.25
CA PRO A 56 11.35 3.35 8.35
C PRO A 56 9.96 2.82 7.99
N GLU A 57 9.49 3.05 6.76
CA GLU A 57 8.23 2.52 6.25
C GLU A 57 8.48 1.55 5.10
N HIS A 58 8.35 0.26 5.40
CA HIS A 58 8.46 -0.81 4.43
C HIS A 58 7.56 -1.99 4.81
N PHE A 59 7.14 -2.75 3.81
CA PHE A 59 6.38 -3.99 3.98
C PHE A 59 7.10 -5.13 3.25
N ARG A 60 7.02 -6.36 3.79
CA ARG A 60 7.21 -7.55 2.96
C ARG A 60 5.93 -7.80 2.18
N VAL A 61 6.03 -8.32 0.97
CA VAL A 61 4.86 -8.55 0.11
C VAL A 61 4.88 -9.97 -0.47
N GLN A 62 3.69 -10.57 -0.50
CA GLN A 62 3.47 -11.97 -0.84
C GLN A 62 2.38 -12.06 -1.91
N GLN A 63 2.55 -12.95 -2.89
CA GLN A 63 1.52 -13.24 -3.88
C GLN A 63 0.52 -14.26 -3.33
N VAL A 64 -0.76 -14.09 -3.65
CA VAL A 64 -1.84 -15.00 -3.25
C VAL A 64 -1.53 -16.42 -3.74
N GLY A 65 -1.55 -17.38 -2.80
CA GLY A 65 -1.29 -18.80 -3.07
C GLY A 65 0.18 -19.17 -3.32
N HIS A 66 1.11 -18.21 -3.35
CA HIS A 66 2.51 -18.44 -3.69
C HIS A 66 3.42 -18.19 -2.47
N TYR A 67 3.37 -19.11 -1.52
CA TYR A 67 4.30 -19.19 -0.40
C TYR A 67 4.90 -20.61 -0.27
N PRO A 68 6.22 -20.78 -0.19
CA PRO A 68 7.26 -19.75 -0.27
C PRO A 68 7.30 -19.06 -1.65
N PRO A 69 7.82 -17.82 -1.75
CA PRO A 69 7.90 -17.12 -3.03
C PRO A 69 8.81 -17.85 -4.04
N ALA A 70 8.51 -17.72 -5.34
CA ALA A 70 9.29 -18.31 -6.42
C ALA A 70 10.79 -17.97 -6.30
N ASN A 71 11.64 -18.92 -6.73
CA ASN A 71 13.10 -18.95 -6.53
C ASN A 71 13.56 -19.20 -5.07
N SER A 72 12.67 -19.64 -4.19
CA SER A 72 13.05 -20.25 -2.90
C SER A 72 13.24 -21.77 -3.05
N SER A 73 14.18 -22.34 -2.28
CA SER A 73 14.53 -23.77 -2.25
C SER A 73 15.34 -24.07 -0.99
N LEU A 74 15.65 -25.32 -0.66
CA LEU A 74 16.60 -25.68 0.41
C LEU A 74 17.89 -24.81 0.41
N SER A 75 18.35 -24.41 -0.78
CA SER A 75 19.54 -23.59 -0.99
C SER A 75 19.30 -22.09 -1.15
N SER A 76 18.04 -21.61 -1.16
CA SER A 76 17.72 -20.21 -1.47
C SER A 76 16.45 -19.68 -0.78
N ARG A 77 16.42 -18.38 -0.51
CA ARG A 77 15.23 -17.66 -0.01
C ARG A 77 15.00 -16.42 -0.85
N SER A 78 13.83 -16.31 -1.45
CA SER A 78 13.36 -15.11 -2.14
C SER A 78 12.29 -14.42 -1.31
N GLU A 79 12.42 -13.11 -1.08
CA GLU A 79 11.42 -12.31 -0.36
C GLU A 79 11.35 -10.90 -0.97
N THR A 80 10.14 -10.45 -1.31
CA THR A 80 9.92 -9.14 -1.94
C THR A 80 9.51 -8.12 -0.89
N PHE A 81 10.08 -6.92 -1.01
CA PHE A 81 9.85 -5.78 -0.13
C PHE A 81 9.25 -4.63 -0.94
N LEU A 82 8.29 -3.93 -0.35
CA LEU A 82 7.73 -2.68 -0.82
C LEU A 82 8.22 -1.56 0.10
N LEU A 83 9.05 -0.66 -0.45
CA LEU A 83 9.44 0.58 0.21
C LEU A 83 8.48 1.71 -0.22
N LEU A 84 8.03 2.50 0.75
CA LEU A 84 7.08 3.60 0.53
C LEU A 84 7.78 4.96 0.41
N GLN A 85 7.06 5.97 -0.09
CA GLN A 85 7.45 7.38 0.08
C GLN A 85 6.92 7.88 1.44
N PRO A 86 7.67 8.71 2.18
CA PRO A 86 8.93 9.38 1.81
C PRO A 86 10.16 8.46 1.81
N TRP A 87 11.00 8.57 0.77
CA TRP A 87 12.27 7.84 0.70
C TRP A 87 13.23 8.28 1.83
N PRO A 88 13.91 7.34 2.52
CA PRO A 88 14.92 7.69 3.51
C PRO A 88 16.08 8.46 2.88
N ARG A 89 16.72 9.35 3.65
CA ARG A 89 17.91 10.10 3.22
C ARG A 89 19.13 9.20 3.02
N ALA A 90 19.21 8.08 3.75
CA ALA A 90 20.19 7.03 3.55
C ALA A 90 19.71 6.07 2.44
N GLN A 91 20.63 5.53 1.65
CA GLN A 91 20.30 4.43 0.73
C GLN A 91 20.02 3.18 1.57
N PRO A 92 18.81 2.59 1.51
CA PRO A 92 18.44 1.53 2.44
C PRO A 92 19.27 0.27 2.19
N LEU A 93 19.64 -0.40 3.28
CA LEU A 93 20.54 -1.56 3.29
C LEU A 93 19.73 -2.82 3.53
N LEU A 94 19.76 -3.78 2.60
CA LEU A 94 19.14 -5.08 2.85
C LEU A 94 20.18 -6.06 3.39
N ARG A 95 19.90 -6.63 4.56
CA ARG A 95 20.71 -7.62 5.24
C ARG A 95 20.13 -9.01 5.04
N ALA A 96 20.99 -9.96 4.68
CA ALA A 96 20.70 -11.38 4.82
C ALA A 96 21.55 -11.96 5.96
N SER A 97 20.98 -12.81 6.81
CA SER A 97 21.71 -13.50 7.88
C SER A 97 21.26 -14.95 8.05
N TYR A 98 22.24 -15.84 8.18
CA TYR A 98 22.04 -17.22 8.58
C TYR A 98 23.23 -17.63 9.48
N PRO A 99 23.10 -17.54 10.81
CA PRO A 99 24.22 -17.60 11.74
C PRO A 99 25.13 -18.82 11.53
N PRO A 100 26.46 -18.63 11.42
CA PRO A 100 27.23 -17.43 11.78
C PRO A 100 27.29 -16.37 10.66
N PHE A 101 26.83 -16.68 9.45
CA PHE A 101 27.01 -15.83 8.27
C PHE A 101 26.04 -14.64 8.23
N ALA A 102 26.55 -13.50 7.79
CA ALA A 102 25.74 -12.33 7.44
C ALA A 102 26.34 -11.63 6.22
N THR A 103 25.48 -11.07 5.37
CA THR A 103 25.88 -10.25 4.22
C THR A 103 24.88 -9.09 4.05
N GLN A 104 25.31 -8.01 3.40
CA GLN A 104 24.52 -6.80 3.21
C GLN A 104 24.71 -6.27 1.80
N GLN A 105 23.63 -5.79 1.19
CA GLN A 105 23.66 -5.13 -0.11
C GLN A 105 22.84 -3.82 -0.04
N VAL A 106 23.42 -2.73 -0.55
CA VAL A 106 22.69 -1.47 -0.74
C VAL A 106 21.60 -1.69 -1.77
N VAL A 107 20.35 -1.33 -1.44
CA VAL A 107 19.25 -1.32 -2.40
C VAL A 107 19.61 -0.33 -3.51
N PRO A 108 19.70 -0.74 -4.79
CA PRO A 108 20.10 0.16 -5.86
C PRO A 108 19.19 1.40 -5.91
N PRO A 109 19.70 2.62 -6.17
CA PRO A 109 18.86 3.79 -6.39
C PRO A 109 17.88 3.56 -7.57
N ARG A 110 16.78 4.32 -7.63
CA ARG A 110 15.81 4.22 -8.73
C ARG A 110 16.51 4.51 -10.06
N VAL A 111 16.40 3.59 -11.02
CA VAL A 111 16.76 3.84 -12.43
C VAL A 111 15.53 4.40 -13.12
N THR A 112 15.15 5.62 -12.75
CA THR A 112 14.28 6.45 -13.58
C THR A 112 15.14 7.03 -14.70
N GLU A 113 14.83 6.63 -15.92
CA GLU A 113 15.42 7.10 -17.20
C GLU A 113 16.85 6.61 -17.51
N PRO A 114 17.20 6.47 -18.80
CA PRO A 114 18.38 5.72 -19.22
C PRO A 114 19.65 6.59 -19.24
N HIS A 115 20.66 6.16 -18.49
CA HIS A 115 22.02 6.74 -18.45
C HIS A 115 22.12 8.17 -17.90
N GLN A 116 22.10 8.34 -16.57
CA GLN A 116 23.22 8.94 -15.82
C GLN A 116 23.06 8.82 -14.29
N ARG A 117 23.97 9.43 -13.53
CA ARG A 117 24.24 9.27 -12.08
C ARG A 117 22.98 9.22 -11.19
N PRO A 118 23.03 8.50 -10.04
CA PRO A 118 21.96 8.57 -9.05
C PRO A 118 21.85 9.98 -8.46
N VAL A 119 20.81 10.70 -8.87
CA VAL A 119 20.48 12.03 -8.38
C VAL A 119 19.91 11.91 -6.96
N PRO A 120 20.51 12.52 -5.92
CA PRO A 120 20.07 12.34 -4.52
C PRO A 120 18.87 13.21 -4.13
N TRP A 121 18.11 13.72 -5.10
CA TRP A 121 17.01 14.66 -4.92
C TRP A 121 15.78 14.19 -5.74
N ASP A 122 14.70 13.83 -5.07
CA ASP A 122 13.36 13.68 -5.66
C ASP A 122 12.73 15.08 -5.71
N VAL A 123 12.18 15.50 -6.85
CA VAL A 123 11.73 16.90 -7.10
C VAL A 123 10.38 16.90 -7.82
N ARG A 124 9.48 17.77 -7.38
CA ARG A 124 8.25 18.13 -8.10
C ARG A 124 8.45 19.43 -8.86
N ALA A 125 7.97 19.50 -10.09
CA ALA A 125 7.70 20.73 -10.82
C ALA A 125 6.20 21.09 -10.73
N VAL A 126 5.87 22.37 -10.56
CA VAL A 126 4.50 22.91 -10.53
C VAL A 126 4.48 24.21 -11.36
N SER A 127 3.79 24.19 -12.51
CA SER A 127 3.53 25.40 -13.29
C SER A 127 2.64 26.37 -12.52
N VAL A 128 3.02 27.65 -12.48
CA VAL A 128 2.27 28.72 -11.83
C VAL A 128 1.18 29.24 -12.75
N GLU A 129 1.53 29.54 -14.01
CA GLU A 129 0.59 29.94 -15.06
C GLU A 129 0.31 28.78 -16.04
N ALA A 130 -0.94 28.67 -16.49
CA ALA A 130 -1.32 27.78 -17.61
C ALA A 130 -1.16 28.47 -18.99
N ALA A 131 -1.11 29.80 -19.01
CA ALA A 131 -1.00 30.60 -20.21
C ALA A 131 -0.25 31.92 -19.95
N VAL A 132 0.46 32.42 -20.96
CA VAL A 132 1.28 33.65 -20.94
C VAL A 132 1.03 34.49 -22.21
N THR A 133 1.45 35.75 -22.21
CA THR A 133 1.07 36.74 -23.25
C THR A 133 2.26 37.64 -23.65
N PRO A 134 2.17 38.44 -24.73
CA PRO A 134 3.21 39.40 -25.07
C PRO A 134 3.42 40.51 -24.03
N ALA A 135 2.42 40.77 -23.17
CA ALA A 135 2.52 41.75 -22.08
C ALA A 135 3.16 41.14 -20.82
N GLU A 136 2.89 39.87 -20.54
CA GLU A 136 3.50 39.09 -19.47
C GLU A 136 4.09 37.77 -20.00
N PRO A 137 5.25 37.82 -20.69
CA PRO A 137 5.83 36.68 -21.39
C PRO A 137 6.55 35.68 -20.47
N TYR A 138 6.22 35.65 -19.17
CA TYR A 138 6.95 34.90 -18.15
C TYR A 138 6.24 33.60 -17.79
N ALA A 139 6.82 32.47 -18.16
CA ALA A 139 6.39 31.16 -17.68
C ALA A 139 7.12 30.85 -16.36
N ARG A 140 6.39 30.74 -15.25
CA ARG A 140 6.96 30.46 -13.93
C ARG A 140 6.69 29.01 -13.53
N VAL A 141 7.73 28.31 -13.09
CA VAL A 141 7.64 26.93 -12.59
C VAL A 141 8.30 26.84 -11.22
N LEU A 142 7.52 26.45 -10.22
CA LEU A 142 8.00 26.15 -8.87
C LEU A 142 8.55 24.73 -8.85
N PHE A 143 9.80 24.58 -8.42
CA PHE A 143 10.46 23.32 -8.12
C PHE A 143 10.56 23.13 -6.61
N HIS A 144 10.15 21.98 -6.08
CA HIS A 144 10.30 21.66 -4.66
C HIS A 144 10.75 20.21 -4.42
N LEU A 145 11.47 19.99 -3.32
CA LEU A 145 11.92 18.66 -2.92
C LEU A 145 10.73 17.76 -2.51
N LYS A 146 10.82 16.48 -2.85
CA LYS A 146 9.93 15.41 -2.39
C LYS A 146 10.66 14.48 -1.43
N GLY A 147 9.93 13.82 -0.53
CA GLY A 147 10.46 12.83 0.40
C GLY A 147 11.34 13.37 1.54
N GLN A 148 12.06 14.47 1.33
CA GLN A 148 12.97 15.05 2.32
C GLN A 148 12.23 15.90 3.37
N ASP A 149 12.83 16.07 4.55
CA ASP A 149 12.31 16.95 5.61
C ASP A 149 12.62 18.42 5.31
N TRP A 150 11.84 19.31 5.91
CA TRP A 150 11.80 20.74 5.60
C TRP A 150 12.13 21.55 6.88
N PRO A 151 13.22 22.32 6.95
CA PRO A 151 14.20 22.55 5.89
C PRO A 151 15.06 21.30 5.58
N PRO A 152 15.53 21.15 4.32
CA PRO A 152 16.57 20.18 4.00
C PRO A 152 17.83 20.40 4.85
N GLY A 153 18.61 19.33 5.05
CA GLY A 153 19.87 19.41 5.80
C GLY A 153 20.95 20.20 5.06
N SER A 154 22.12 20.36 5.68
CA SER A 154 23.29 21.07 5.14
C SER A 154 24.00 20.39 3.95
N GLY A 155 23.27 19.59 3.16
CA GLY A 155 23.78 19.00 1.92
C GLY A 155 23.74 20.00 0.76
N SER A 156 24.47 19.70 -0.31
CA SER A 156 24.32 20.42 -1.58
C SER A 156 22.89 20.25 -2.10
N LEU A 157 22.20 21.37 -2.34
CA LEU A 157 20.90 21.40 -3.00
C LEU A 157 21.09 21.54 -4.52
N PRO A 158 20.14 21.05 -5.33
CA PRO A 158 20.25 21.17 -6.78
C PRO A 158 20.01 22.61 -7.26
N CYS A 159 20.45 22.83 -8.48
CA CYS A 159 19.88 23.80 -9.42
C CYS A 159 18.83 23.07 -10.27
N ALA A 160 17.65 23.68 -10.45
CA ALA A 160 16.72 23.25 -11.50
C ALA A 160 16.85 24.19 -12.69
N ARG A 161 17.07 23.63 -13.89
CA ARG A 161 17.04 24.35 -15.17
C ARG A 161 15.74 24.01 -15.88
N LEU A 162 14.90 25.01 -16.13
CA LEU A 162 13.72 24.89 -16.98
C LEU A 162 14.14 25.13 -18.44
N HIS A 163 13.60 24.31 -19.34
CA HIS A 163 13.71 24.43 -20.79
C HIS A 163 12.31 24.58 -21.37
N ALA A 164 12.07 25.61 -22.17
CA ALA A 164 10.89 25.73 -23.01
C ALA A 164 11.26 25.41 -24.46
N THR A 165 10.42 24.63 -25.12
CA THR A 165 10.59 24.20 -26.51
C THR A 165 9.37 24.63 -27.34
N HIS A 166 9.62 25.29 -28.47
CA HIS A 166 8.59 25.82 -29.36
C HIS A 166 9.05 25.63 -30.82
N PRO A 167 8.15 25.51 -31.82
CA PRO A 167 8.57 25.35 -33.22
C PRO A 167 9.42 26.50 -33.81
N ALA A 168 9.57 27.62 -33.10
CA ALA A 168 10.45 28.74 -33.46
C ALA A 168 11.80 28.76 -32.71
N GLY A 169 12.04 27.87 -31.74
CA GLY A 169 13.30 27.79 -31.00
C GLY A 169 13.17 27.22 -29.59
N THR A 170 14.24 27.31 -28.81
CA THR A 170 14.28 26.95 -27.39
C THR A 170 14.65 28.16 -26.53
N ALA A 171 14.28 28.09 -25.24
CA ALA A 171 14.65 29.09 -24.23
C ALA A 171 14.86 28.38 -22.90
N HIS A 172 15.83 28.82 -22.08
CA HIS A 172 16.14 28.15 -20.82
C HIS A 172 16.57 29.13 -19.72
N GLN A 173 16.32 28.76 -18.47
CA GLN A 173 16.66 29.55 -17.27
C GLN A 173 16.82 28.60 -16.07
N ALA A 174 17.60 28.96 -15.05
CA ALA A 174 17.82 28.11 -13.88
C ALA A 174 17.58 28.80 -12.53
N CYS A 175 17.12 28.06 -11.53
CA CYS A 175 16.94 28.52 -10.14
C CYS A 175 17.72 27.64 -9.15
N ARG A 176 18.17 28.26 -8.06
CA ARG A 176 18.84 27.59 -6.93
C ARG A 176 17.84 27.41 -5.79
N PHE A 177 17.72 26.19 -5.28
CA PHE A 177 16.81 25.86 -4.17
C PHE A 177 17.16 26.65 -2.90
N GLN A 178 16.16 27.26 -2.27
CA GLN A 178 16.29 27.99 -1.01
C GLN A 178 16.41 27.00 0.17
N PRO A 179 17.46 27.05 1.02
CA PRO A 179 17.63 26.08 2.11
C PRO A 179 16.54 26.11 3.18
N SER A 180 15.85 27.23 3.39
CA SER A 180 14.72 27.34 4.32
C SER A 180 13.47 26.60 3.85
N LEU A 181 13.22 26.59 2.53
CA LEU A 181 11.97 26.11 1.92
C LEU A 181 12.14 24.87 1.05
N GLY A 182 13.35 24.38 0.80
CA GLY A 182 13.56 23.21 -0.08
C GLY A 182 12.98 23.39 -1.49
N ALA A 183 12.91 24.63 -1.99
CA ALA A 183 12.22 24.99 -3.22
C ALA A 183 12.84 26.22 -3.92
N CYS A 184 12.59 26.39 -5.21
CA CYS A 184 12.81 27.65 -5.94
C CYS A 184 11.83 27.78 -7.11
N VAL A 185 11.75 28.97 -7.71
CA VAL A 185 10.98 29.23 -8.93
C VAL A 185 11.94 29.56 -10.05
N VAL A 186 11.77 28.95 -11.23
CA VAL A 186 12.33 29.48 -12.47
C VAL A 186 11.31 30.41 -13.09
N GLU A 187 11.72 31.65 -13.37
CA GLU A 187 10.97 32.62 -14.17
C GLU A 187 11.62 32.72 -15.55
N LEU A 188 11.00 32.11 -16.56
CA LEU A 188 11.52 32.03 -17.91
C LEU A 188 10.75 32.98 -18.84
N GLU A 189 11.45 34.00 -19.34
CA GLU A 189 10.94 34.90 -20.38
C GLU A 189 10.88 34.15 -21.72
N LEU A 190 9.68 34.00 -22.28
CA LEU A 190 9.48 33.41 -23.60
C LEU A 190 9.78 34.47 -24.68
N PRO A 191 10.61 34.15 -25.69
CA PRO A 191 10.93 35.10 -26.75
C PRO A 191 9.69 35.68 -27.45
N SER A 192 9.64 36.99 -27.60
CA SER A 192 8.49 37.72 -28.18
C SER A 192 8.08 37.26 -29.59
N HIS A 193 8.99 36.64 -30.34
CA HIS A 193 8.71 36.07 -31.67
C HIS A 193 8.00 34.70 -31.65
N TRP A 194 7.75 34.11 -30.47
CA TRP A 194 6.96 32.88 -30.34
C TRP A 194 5.44 33.16 -30.30
N PHE A 195 5.05 34.38 -29.96
CA PHE A 195 3.66 34.81 -29.88
C PHE A 195 3.13 35.18 -31.28
N SER A 196 2.16 34.41 -31.78
CA SER A 196 1.40 34.79 -32.98
C SER A 196 0.40 35.89 -32.65
N GLN A 197 0.18 36.83 -33.56
CA GLN A 197 -0.80 37.92 -33.39
C GLN A 197 -2.27 37.45 -33.52
N ALA A 198 -2.52 36.25 -34.06
CA ALA A 198 -3.85 35.81 -34.46
C ALA A 198 -4.27 34.43 -33.92
N SER A 199 -3.38 33.71 -33.24
CA SER A 199 -3.61 32.32 -32.83
C SER A 199 -2.84 31.98 -31.56
N THR A 200 -3.48 31.32 -30.60
CA THR A 200 -2.77 30.73 -29.46
C THR A 200 -1.77 29.67 -29.95
N THR A 201 -0.50 29.82 -29.60
CA THR A 201 0.53 28.78 -29.77
C THR A 201 0.82 28.10 -28.43
N ARG A 202 1.70 27.10 -28.40
CA ARG A 202 2.01 26.34 -27.18
C ARG A 202 3.47 25.94 -27.17
N ALA A 203 4.13 26.13 -26.03
CA ALA A 203 5.50 25.66 -25.80
C ALA A 203 5.48 24.54 -24.75
N GLU A 204 6.19 23.44 -25.01
CA GLU A 204 6.34 22.36 -24.03
C GLU A 204 7.53 22.66 -23.12
N LEU A 205 7.32 22.41 -21.83
CA LEU A 205 8.23 22.70 -20.73
C LEU A 205 8.81 21.39 -20.18
N ALA A 206 10.14 21.33 -20.07
CA ALA A 206 10.88 20.23 -19.44
C ALA A 206 11.96 20.79 -18.50
N TYR A 207 12.54 19.95 -17.64
CA TYR A 207 13.58 20.39 -16.70
C TYR A 207 14.72 19.39 -16.53
N THR A 208 15.90 19.92 -16.19
CA THR A 208 17.08 19.15 -15.77
C THR A 208 17.52 19.57 -14.37
N LEU A 209 18.11 18.63 -13.61
CA LEU A 209 18.65 18.88 -12.27
C LEU A 209 20.18 18.81 -12.29
N GLU A 210 20.82 19.89 -11.86
CA GLU A 210 22.27 20.03 -11.81
C GLU A 210 22.76 20.17 -10.36
N PRO A 211 23.85 19.51 -9.96
CA PRO A 211 24.50 19.81 -8.68
C PRO A 211 24.95 21.27 -8.65
N ALA A 212 24.56 22.04 -7.62
CA ALA A 212 25.01 23.41 -7.49
C ALA A 212 26.54 23.44 -7.31
N ALA A 213 27.25 24.10 -8.22
CA ALA A 213 28.70 24.25 -8.16
C ALA A 213 29.13 25.02 -6.90
N GLU A 214 30.24 24.61 -6.29
CA GLU A 214 30.81 25.29 -5.12
C GLU A 214 31.51 26.60 -5.53
N GLY A 215 30.72 27.65 -5.74
CA GLY A 215 31.22 28.97 -6.06
C GLY A 215 30.19 30.09 -5.80
N PRO A 216 30.63 31.36 -5.87
CA PRO A 216 29.77 32.54 -5.75
C PRO A 216 28.98 32.85 -7.04
N GLY A 217 29.26 32.15 -8.14
CA GLY A 217 28.38 32.14 -9.31
C GLY A 217 27.11 31.34 -9.00
N GLY A 218 25.96 31.80 -9.51
CA GLY A 218 24.70 31.07 -9.43
C GLY A 218 24.70 29.79 -10.29
N CYS A 219 23.53 29.17 -10.42
CA CYS A 219 23.31 28.07 -11.38
C CYS A 219 23.79 28.49 -12.77
N GLY A 220 24.89 27.90 -13.23
CA GLY A 220 25.67 28.47 -14.32
C GLY A 220 24.98 28.38 -15.68
N SER A 221 25.48 29.15 -16.64
CA SER A 221 25.31 28.85 -18.06
C SER A 221 26.08 27.58 -18.41
N GLY A 222 25.55 26.43 -17.98
CA GLY A 222 25.95 25.11 -18.47
C GLY A 222 25.88 25.11 -20.01
N GLU A 223 26.82 24.43 -20.63
CA GLU A 223 27.02 24.48 -22.08
C GLU A 223 25.73 24.14 -22.84
N GLU A 224 25.55 24.80 -23.99
CA GLU A 224 24.41 24.71 -24.91
C GLU A 224 24.36 23.35 -25.65
N ASN A 225 24.42 22.28 -24.89
CA ASN A 225 24.02 20.95 -25.32
C ASN A 225 22.48 20.94 -25.42
N ASP A 226 21.95 20.34 -26.49
CA ASP A 226 20.52 20.07 -26.61
C ASP A 226 19.98 19.40 -25.32
N PRO A 227 18.73 19.68 -24.92
CA PRO A 227 18.07 18.95 -23.85
C PRO A 227 17.90 17.48 -24.28
N GLY A 228 18.87 16.65 -23.91
CA GLY A 228 18.94 15.25 -24.29
C GLY A 228 17.87 14.38 -23.62
N GLU A 229 18.04 13.05 -23.72
CA GLU A 229 17.10 12.02 -23.22
C GLU A 229 16.96 11.94 -21.68
N GLN A 230 17.23 13.05 -20.98
CA GLN A 230 17.25 13.23 -19.52
C GLN A 230 16.39 14.41 -19.04
N ALA A 231 15.71 15.12 -19.95
CA ALA A 231 14.88 16.27 -19.62
C ALA A 231 13.47 15.82 -19.19
N LEU A 232 13.18 15.91 -17.89
CA LEU A 232 11.90 15.49 -17.31
C LEU A 232 10.77 16.44 -17.72
N PRO A 233 9.63 15.96 -18.22
CA PRO A 233 8.53 16.82 -18.67
C PRO A 233 7.79 17.48 -17.49
N VAL A 234 7.49 18.78 -17.62
CA VAL A 234 6.62 19.53 -16.70
C VAL A 234 5.18 19.58 -17.24
N GLY A 235 5.03 19.76 -18.56
CA GLY A 235 3.77 20.03 -19.24
C GLY A 235 4.00 21.01 -20.38
N GLY A 236 3.01 21.85 -20.69
CA GLY A 236 3.19 22.91 -21.68
C GLY A 236 2.27 24.10 -21.40
N VAL A 237 2.74 25.29 -21.80
CA VAL A 237 2.12 26.59 -21.54
C VAL A 237 1.53 27.17 -22.84
N GLU A 238 0.34 27.75 -22.76
CA GLU A 238 -0.28 28.44 -23.89
C GLU A 238 0.28 29.86 -24.08
N LEU A 239 0.69 30.20 -25.29
CA LEU A 239 1.10 31.54 -25.67
C LEU A 239 -0.09 32.22 -26.37
N ARG A 240 -0.80 33.10 -25.66
CA ARG A 240 -2.02 33.76 -26.14
C ARG A 240 -1.68 35.10 -26.81
N PRO A 241 -2.38 35.49 -27.91
CA PRO A 241 -2.07 36.72 -28.66
C PRO A 241 -2.32 38.02 -27.86
N ALA A 242 -3.21 37.96 -26.87
CA ALA A 242 -3.63 39.09 -26.04
C ALA A 242 -3.96 38.59 -24.63
N ASP A 243 -3.99 39.53 -23.68
CA ASP A 243 -4.34 39.23 -22.30
C ASP A 243 -5.79 38.75 -22.15
N PRO A 244 -6.07 37.79 -21.23
CA PRO A 244 -7.44 37.60 -20.77
C PRO A 244 -7.94 38.90 -20.13
N PRO A 245 -9.25 39.21 -20.17
CA PRO A 245 -9.78 40.41 -19.56
C PRO A 245 -9.45 40.41 -18.05
N GLN A 246 -8.62 41.35 -17.60
CA GLN A 246 -8.20 41.51 -16.19
C GLN A 246 -9.31 42.07 -15.28
N TYR A 247 -10.56 41.79 -15.63
CA TYR A 247 -11.75 42.34 -15.00
C TYR A 247 -12.83 41.27 -14.89
N GLN A 248 -13.47 41.19 -13.73
CA GLN A 248 -14.70 40.42 -13.57
C GLN A 248 -15.91 41.33 -13.79
N GLU A 249 -16.89 40.85 -14.55
CA GLU A 249 -18.19 41.50 -14.70
C GLU A 249 -19.21 40.84 -13.76
N VAL A 250 -19.88 41.67 -12.95
CA VAL A 250 -20.88 41.23 -11.96
C VAL A 250 -22.16 42.06 -12.15
N PRO A 251 -23.35 41.46 -12.30
CA PRO A 251 -24.60 42.23 -12.32
C PRO A 251 -24.83 42.92 -10.97
N LEU A 252 -25.19 44.21 -11.00
CA LEU A 252 -25.75 44.92 -9.85
C LEU A 252 -27.27 44.77 -9.81
N ASP A 253 -27.91 44.74 -10.98
CA ASP A 253 -29.30 44.37 -11.20
C ASP A 253 -29.45 43.74 -12.62
N GLU A 254 -30.66 43.64 -13.15
CA GLU A 254 -30.91 43.12 -14.50
C GLU A 254 -30.37 44.02 -15.63
N ALA A 255 -30.17 45.32 -15.40
CA ALA A 255 -29.89 46.32 -16.42
C ALA A 255 -28.51 46.98 -16.32
N VAL A 256 -27.82 46.83 -15.19
CA VAL A 256 -26.54 47.46 -14.86
C VAL A 256 -25.53 46.41 -14.40
N THR A 257 -24.42 46.31 -15.12
CA THR A 257 -23.31 45.40 -14.81
C THR A 257 -22.09 46.21 -14.36
N LEU A 258 -21.43 45.74 -13.30
CA LEU A 258 -20.21 46.31 -12.76
C LEU A 258 -19.01 45.50 -13.27
N ARG A 259 -18.15 46.13 -14.07
CA ARG A 259 -16.83 45.62 -14.44
C ARG A 259 -15.79 46.13 -13.43
N VAL A 260 -15.15 45.23 -12.71
CA VAL A 260 -14.17 45.52 -11.65
C VAL A 260 -12.86 44.77 -11.90
N PRO A 261 -11.68 45.35 -11.60
CA PRO A 261 -10.42 44.64 -11.74
C PRO A 261 -10.35 43.39 -10.86
N ASP A 262 -9.85 42.29 -11.42
CA ASP A 262 -9.62 41.02 -10.71
C ASP A 262 -8.16 40.86 -10.24
N MET A 263 -7.29 41.80 -10.63
CA MET A 263 -5.86 41.81 -10.28
C MET A 263 -5.58 42.54 -8.95
N PRO A 264 -4.52 42.18 -8.20
CA PRO A 264 -4.11 42.88 -6.99
C PRO A 264 -3.70 44.35 -7.27
N VAL A 265 -4.17 45.26 -6.42
CA VAL A 265 -3.92 46.70 -6.56
C VAL A 265 -2.87 47.16 -5.52
N ARG A 266 -1.84 47.88 -5.96
CA ARG A 266 -0.79 48.39 -5.04
C ARG A 266 -1.26 49.59 -4.20
N PRO A 267 -0.75 49.79 -2.98
CA PRO A 267 -0.93 51.04 -2.24
C PRO A 267 -0.53 52.26 -3.10
N GLY A 268 -1.36 53.30 -3.09
CA GLY A 268 -1.18 54.51 -3.90
C GLY A 268 -1.57 54.36 -5.38
N GLN A 269 -1.82 53.15 -5.87
CA GLN A 269 -2.28 52.92 -7.24
C GLN A 269 -3.74 53.40 -7.40
N LEU A 270 -4.00 54.01 -8.55
CA LEU A 270 -5.34 54.32 -9.03
C LEU A 270 -5.88 53.13 -9.83
N PHE A 271 -7.16 52.82 -9.66
CA PHE A 271 -7.89 51.87 -10.51
C PHE A 271 -9.30 52.40 -10.77
N SER A 272 -9.90 51.97 -11.88
CA SER A 272 -11.27 52.31 -12.25
C SER A 272 -12.15 51.06 -12.20
N ALA A 273 -13.37 51.21 -11.72
CA ALA A 273 -14.46 50.26 -11.97
C ALA A 273 -15.43 50.90 -12.96
N THR A 274 -15.89 50.14 -13.95
CA THR A 274 -16.74 50.64 -15.03
C THR A 274 -18.13 50.07 -14.89
N LEU A 275 -19.15 50.91 -14.93
CA LEU A 275 -20.54 50.47 -15.01
C LEU A 275 -21.02 50.48 -16.45
N LEU A 276 -21.70 49.40 -16.78
CA LEU A 276 -22.21 49.00 -18.08
C LEU A 276 -23.74 49.00 -18.03
N LEU A 277 -24.40 49.59 -19.04
CA LEU A 277 -25.85 49.55 -19.20
C LEU A 277 -26.25 48.55 -20.28
N ARG A 278 -27.31 47.79 -20.03
CA ARG A 278 -28.04 47.06 -21.07
C ARG A 278 -28.68 48.07 -22.04
N HIS A 279 -28.65 47.79 -23.35
CA HIS A 279 -29.16 48.69 -24.40
C HIS A 279 -30.62 49.16 -24.22
N ASN A 280 -31.44 48.41 -23.48
CA ASN A 280 -32.84 48.70 -23.20
C ASN A 280 -33.07 49.59 -21.96
N PHE A 281 -32.02 50.19 -21.39
CA PHE A 281 -32.10 50.99 -20.18
C PHE A 281 -32.91 52.30 -20.35
N THR A 282 -34.05 52.38 -19.67
CA THR A 282 -35.05 53.46 -19.81
C THR A 282 -34.97 54.56 -18.74
N ALA A 283 -34.31 54.33 -17.60
CA ALA A 283 -34.30 55.30 -16.50
C ALA A 283 -33.54 56.59 -16.87
N SER A 284 -34.11 57.74 -16.51
CA SER A 284 -33.51 59.06 -16.74
C SER A 284 -32.61 59.54 -15.59
N LEU A 285 -32.68 58.87 -14.44
CA LEU A 285 -31.90 59.13 -13.24
C LEU A 285 -31.56 57.80 -12.55
N LEU A 286 -30.29 57.64 -12.19
CA LEU A 286 -29.73 56.50 -11.46
C LEU A 286 -28.88 57.05 -10.32
N THR A 287 -29.02 56.51 -9.11
CA THR A 287 -28.15 56.85 -7.97
C THR A 287 -27.34 55.62 -7.56
N LEU A 288 -26.01 55.76 -7.55
CA LEU A 288 -25.09 54.71 -7.12
C LEU A 288 -24.47 55.09 -5.77
N ARG A 289 -24.64 54.21 -4.79
CA ARG A 289 -24.19 54.38 -3.41
C ARG A 289 -23.07 53.38 -3.11
N ILE A 290 -21.85 53.91 -2.97
CA ILE A 290 -20.63 53.14 -2.77
C ILE A 290 -20.14 53.34 -1.34
N LYS A 291 -19.97 52.26 -0.58
CA LYS A 291 -19.48 52.28 0.80
C LYS A 291 -18.20 51.47 0.90
N VAL A 292 -17.08 52.15 1.13
CA VAL A 292 -15.74 51.55 1.25
C VAL A 292 -15.29 51.50 2.71
N LYS A 293 -14.56 50.45 3.10
CA LYS A 293 -13.79 50.42 4.35
C LYS A 293 -12.64 51.46 4.29
N LYS A 294 -12.21 52.01 5.44
CA LYS A 294 -10.99 52.83 5.52
C LYS A 294 -9.80 52.16 4.82
N GLY A 295 -8.96 52.94 4.14
CA GLY A 295 -7.91 52.45 3.24
C GLY A 295 -8.25 52.53 1.74
N LEU A 296 -9.51 52.83 1.39
CA LEU A 296 -9.96 53.13 0.04
C LEU A 296 -10.70 54.48 0.00
N HIS A 297 -10.61 55.18 -1.13
CA HIS A 297 -11.40 56.39 -1.42
C HIS A 297 -11.78 56.44 -2.90
N VAL A 298 -13.02 56.82 -3.21
CA VAL A 298 -13.42 57.19 -4.58
C VAL A 298 -12.79 58.56 -4.89
N THR A 299 -12.03 58.66 -5.99
CA THR A 299 -11.31 59.86 -6.42
C THR A 299 -12.08 60.67 -7.45
N ALA A 300 -12.81 60.03 -8.37
CA ALA A 300 -13.64 60.67 -9.38
C ALA A 300 -14.77 59.75 -9.87
N ALA A 301 -15.72 60.34 -10.60
CA ALA A 301 -16.79 59.65 -11.30
C ALA A 301 -16.93 60.34 -12.66
N ARG A 302 -16.59 59.64 -13.73
CA ARG A 302 -16.47 60.19 -15.09
C ARG A 302 -17.50 59.50 -15.99
N PRO A 303 -18.50 60.21 -16.54
CA PRO A 303 -19.34 59.64 -17.58
C PRO A 303 -18.49 59.24 -18.80
N ALA A 304 -18.67 58.03 -19.31
CA ALA A 304 -18.04 57.58 -20.56
C ALA A 304 -18.59 58.38 -21.76
N GLN A 305 -19.87 58.75 -21.68
CA GLN A 305 -20.61 59.50 -22.69
C GLN A 305 -21.10 60.84 -22.09
N PRO A 306 -20.21 61.84 -21.87
CA PRO A 306 -20.56 63.08 -21.18
C PRO A 306 -21.55 63.99 -21.93
N THR A 307 -21.87 63.67 -23.19
CA THR A 307 -22.94 64.27 -23.98
C THR A 307 -24.33 63.71 -23.64
N LEU A 308 -24.40 62.48 -23.12
CA LEU A 308 -25.64 61.76 -22.81
C LEU A 308 -25.89 61.64 -21.30
N TRP A 309 -24.83 61.63 -20.50
CA TRP A 309 -24.88 61.44 -19.05
C TRP A 309 -24.09 62.51 -18.30
N THR A 310 -24.72 63.08 -17.28
CA THR A 310 -24.07 63.96 -16.29
C THR A 310 -24.03 63.25 -14.93
N ALA A 311 -22.88 63.27 -14.26
CA ALA A 311 -22.70 62.63 -12.95
C ALA A 311 -22.31 63.65 -11.89
N LYS A 312 -23.06 63.71 -10.79
CA LYS A 312 -22.76 64.47 -9.57
C LYS A 312 -22.19 63.53 -8.51
N LEU A 313 -21.15 63.96 -7.80
CA LEU A 313 -20.33 63.13 -6.93
C LEU A 313 -20.21 63.73 -5.52
N ASP A 314 -21.02 63.24 -4.57
CA ASP A 314 -21.00 63.67 -3.17
C ASP A 314 -20.27 62.63 -2.29
N ARG A 315 -19.34 63.07 -1.43
CA ARG A 315 -18.46 62.18 -0.64
C ARG A 315 -18.58 62.45 0.86
N PHE A 316 -18.76 61.39 1.64
CA PHE A 316 -19.05 61.43 3.07
C PHE A 316 -18.00 60.59 3.83
N LYS A 317 -17.10 61.24 4.57
CA LYS A 317 -16.08 60.57 5.37
C LYS A 317 -16.63 60.16 6.75
N GLY A 318 -16.97 58.89 6.93
CA GLY A 318 -17.37 58.32 8.21
C GLY A 318 -16.21 57.75 9.03
N SER A 319 -16.45 57.45 10.30
CA SER A 319 -15.42 57.00 11.26
C SER A 319 -14.89 55.58 11.00
N ARG A 320 -15.70 54.71 10.37
CA ARG A 320 -15.34 53.31 9.99
C ARG A 320 -15.33 53.06 8.47
N HIS A 321 -16.17 53.78 7.73
CA HIS A 321 -16.35 53.65 6.29
C HIS A 321 -16.44 55.03 5.65
N HIS A 322 -16.01 55.16 4.39
CA HIS A 322 -16.33 56.32 3.57
C HIS A 322 -17.48 55.94 2.63
N THR A 323 -18.48 56.80 2.52
CA THR A 323 -19.63 56.61 1.63
C THR A 323 -19.59 57.64 0.53
N THR A 324 -19.89 57.23 -0.70
CA THR A 324 -19.94 58.09 -1.88
C THR A 324 -21.29 57.90 -2.56
N LEU A 325 -21.96 58.99 -2.89
CA LEU A 325 -23.18 59.00 -3.69
C LEU A 325 -22.87 59.59 -5.07
N ILE A 326 -23.24 58.87 -6.12
CA ILE A 326 -23.08 59.29 -7.51
C ILE A 326 -24.46 59.38 -8.15
N THR A 327 -24.95 60.60 -8.36
CA THR A 327 -26.25 60.86 -9.01
C THR A 327 -26.03 61.09 -10.51
N CYS A 328 -26.52 60.18 -11.34
CA CYS A 328 -26.36 60.21 -12.78
C CYS A 328 -27.68 60.60 -13.46
N HIS A 329 -27.70 61.73 -14.17
CA HIS A 329 -28.86 62.22 -14.92
C HIS A 329 -28.61 62.11 -16.44
N ARG A 330 -29.58 61.57 -17.17
CA ARG A 330 -29.58 61.50 -18.64
C ARG A 330 -29.89 62.88 -19.21
N ALA A 331 -28.95 63.43 -19.97
CA ALA A 331 -29.01 64.77 -20.55
C ALA A 331 -29.49 64.80 -22.01
N GLY A 332 -29.43 63.66 -22.72
CA GLY A 332 -29.72 63.56 -24.15
C GLY A 332 -30.93 62.67 -24.49
N LEU A 333 -31.80 63.19 -25.35
CA LEU A 333 -32.70 62.38 -26.19
C LEU A 333 -31.91 61.95 -27.43
N THR A 334 -31.61 60.67 -27.54
CA THR A 334 -30.95 60.07 -28.70
C THR A 334 -31.50 58.66 -28.86
N GLU A 335 -31.83 58.28 -30.10
CA GLU A 335 -32.34 56.94 -30.41
C GLU A 335 -31.23 55.89 -30.21
N PRO A 336 -31.58 54.63 -29.87
CA PRO A 336 -30.61 53.57 -29.71
C PRO A 336 -30.10 53.10 -31.08
N ASP A 337 -28.81 53.27 -31.35
CA ASP A 337 -28.14 52.58 -32.46
C ASP A 337 -28.28 51.06 -32.28
N SER A 338 -28.65 50.36 -33.35
CA SER A 338 -29.34 49.07 -33.26
C SER A 338 -28.41 47.84 -33.20
N SER A 339 -27.59 47.74 -32.14
CA SER A 339 -26.90 46.48 -31.77
C SER A 339 -27.66 45.72 -30.65
N PRO A 340 -28.31 44.57 -30.92
CA PRO A 340 -29.27 43.97 -29.96
C PRO A 340 -28.67 43.30 -28.71
N LEU A 341 -27.35 43.26 -28.53
CA LEU A 341 -26.70 42.34 -27.57
C LEU A 341 -25.56 42.96 -26.73
N GLU A 342 -25.15 44.19 -26.99
CA GLU A 342 -23.95 44.75 -26.35
C GLU A 342 -24.27 45.60 -25.10
N LEU A 343 -23.36 45.54 -24.12
CA LEU A 343 -23.37 46.35 -22.91
C LEU A 343 -22.63 47.67 -23.17
N SER A 344 -23.28 48.80 -22.91
CA SER A 344 -22.72 50.13 -23.13
C SER A 344 -22.06 50.70 -21.88
N GLU A 345 -20.76 51.02 -21.94
CA GLU A 345 -20.07 51.75 -20.88
C GLU A 345 -20.67 53.15 -20.71
N PHE A 346 -21.08 53.50 -19.49
CA PHE A 346 -21.68 54.82 -19.21
C PHE A 346 -20.99 55.61 -18.09
N LEU A 347 -20.39 54.92 -17.11
CA LEU A 347 -19.80 55.56 -15.93
C LEU A 347 -18.52 54.84 -15.49
N TRP A 348 -17.44 55.60 -15.33
CA TRP A 348 -16.16 55.16 -14.78
C TRP A 348 -16.04 55.72 -13.36
N VAL A 349 -15.88 54.85 -12.37
CA VAL A 349 -15.66 55.23 -10.97
C VAL A 349 -14.21 54.97 -10.62
N ASP A 350 -13.47 56.05 -10.36
CA ASP A 350 -12.05 55.96 -10.03
C ASP A 350 -11.86 55.85 -8.52
N PHE A 351 -10.93 55.00 -8.10
CA PHE A 351 -10.56 54.76 -6.71
C PHE A 351 -9.05 54.94 -6.53
N VAL A 352 -8.65 55.34 -5.33
CA VAL A 352 -7.26 55.26 -4.86
C VAL A 352 -7.15 54.37 -3.63
N VAL A 353 -6.10 53.57 -3.60
CA VAL A 353 -5.67 52.84 -2.40
C VAL A 353 -4.83 53.77 -1.52
N GLU A 354 -5.22 53.93 -0.26
CA GLU A 354 -4.50 54.76 0.71
C GLU A 354 -3.20 54.08 1.15
N ASN A 355 -2.09 54.80 1.20
CA ASN A 355 -0.78 54.27 1.64
C ASN A 355 -0.82 53.92 3.14
N SER A 356 -1.22 52.70 3.47
CA SER A 356 -1.27 52.22 4.86
C SER A 356 0.07 51.62 5.28
N THR A 357 0.71 52.21 6.29
CA THR A 357 2.02 51.84 6.85
C THR A 357 2.06 50.49 7.61
N GLY A 358 1.16 49.56 7.32
CA GLY A 358 1.19 48.18 7.82
C GLY A 358 1.92 47.31 6.81
N GLY A 359 3.22 47.07 7.04
CA GLY A 359 4.14 46.66 5.98
C GLY A 359 3.94 45.24 5.43
N GLY A 360 4.20 45.08 4.13
CA GLY A 360 4.43 43.82 3.42
C GLY A 360 3.20 42.92 3.20
N VAL A 361 2.21 42.99 4.09
CA VAL A 361 1.07 42.06 4.12
C VAL A 361 -0.08 42.62 3.29
N ALA A 362 -0.57 41.82 2.33
CA ALA A 362 -1.76 42.15 1.55
C ALA A 362 -2.99 42.40 2.46
N VAL A 363 -4.01 43.12 1.98
CA VAL A 363 -5.26 43.38 2.72
C VAL A 363 -6.45 43.35 1.76
N THR A 364 -7.45 42.51 2.02
CA THR A 364 -8.72 42.62 1.31
C THR A 364 -9.55 43.79 1.85
N ARG A 365 -10.11 44.60 0.95
CA ARG A 365 -10.87 45.80 1.26
C ARG A 365 -12.27 45.67 0.63
N PRO A 366 -13.34 45.42 1.41
CA PRO A 366 -14.69 45.33 0.87
C PRO A 366 -15.24 46.71 0.46
N VAL A 367 -15.95 46.70 -0.66
CA VAL A 367 -16.71 47.80 -1.26
C VAL A 367 -18.15 47.33 -1.44
N THR A 368 -19.06 47.90 -0.67
CA THR A 368 -20.49 47.70 -0.90
C THR A 368 -20.95 48.63 -2.01
N TRP A 369 -21.60 48.08 -3.02
CA TRP A 369 -22.30 48.76 -4.09
C TRP A 369 -23.80 48.60 -3.85
N GLN A 370 -24.53 49.69 -4.02
CA GLN A 370 -25.98 49.73 -3.88
C GLN A 370 -26.53 50.67 -4.95
N LEU A 371 -27.60 50.24 -5.63
CA LEU A 371 -28.19 50.92 -6.78
C LEU A 371 -29.60 51.38 -6.41
N GLU A 372 -29.93 52.63 -6.71
CA GLU A 372 -31.18 53.28 -6.26
C GLU A 372 -31.84 54.03 -7.43
N TYR A 373 -33.07 53.64 -7.80
CA TYR A 373 -33.88 54.32 -8.82
C TYR A 373 -35.01 55.19 -8.24
N PRO A 374 -35.43 56.26 -8.93
CA PRO A 374 -36.56 57.09 -8.48
C PRO A 374 -37.87 56.31 -8.41
N GLY A 375 -38.53 56.34 -7.25
CA GLY A 375 -39.81 55.66 -7.02
C GLY A 375 -39.72 54.18 -6.66
N GLN A 376 -38.51 53.63 -6.53
CA GLN A 376 -38.29 52.26 -6.07
C GLN A 376 -38.67 52.12 -4.58
N ALA A 377 -39.29 51.00 -4.20
CA ALA A 377 -39.73 50.77 -2.82
C ALA A 377 -38.52 50.50 -1.90
N PRO A 378 -38.60 50.81 -0.58
CA PRO A 378 -37.49 50.61 0.36
C PRO A 378 -37.06 49.14 0.53
N GLU A 379 -37.79 48.16 0.01
CA GLU A 379 -37.33 46.78 -0.05
C GLU A 379 -36.19 46.56 -1.04
N ALA A 380 -36.08 47.35 -2.10
CA ALA A 380 -34.91 47.36 -2.98
C ALA A 380 -33.66 47.93 -2.29
N GLU A 381 -33.79 48.53 -1.10
CA GLU A 381 -32.64 48.85 -0.25
C GLU A 381 -31.97 47.57 0.29
N LYS A 382 -32.47 46.35 0.02
CA LYS A 382 -31.81 45.08 0.34
C LYS A 382 -30.65 44.74 -0.61
N ASP A 383 -30.74 45.12 -1.89
CA ASP A 383 -29.84 44.65 -2.95
C ASP A 383 -28.47 45.35 -2.86
N LYS A 384 -27.53 44.70 -2.18
CA LYS A 384 -26.22 45.24 -1.80
C LYS A 384 -25.09 44.29 -2.21
N MET A 385 -24.58 44.44 -3.43
CA MET A 385 -23.41 43.69 -3.88
C MET A 385 -22.15 44.11 -3.09
N VAL A 386 -21.38 43.16 -2.57
CA VAL A 386 -20.10 43.42 -1.89
C VAL A 386 -18.96 42.89 -2.75
N TRP A 387 -18.25 43.80 -3.43
CA TRP A 387 -17.01 43.44 -4.12
C TRP A 387 -15.83 43.68 -3.19
N GLU A 388 -14.92 42.70 -3.07
CA GLU A 388 -13.66 42.95 -2.39
C GLU A 388 -12.54 43.32 -3.36
N ILE A 389 -11.66 44.25 -2.98
CA ILE A 389 -10.40 44.52 -3.70
C ILE A 389 -9.23 43.94 -2.90
N LEU A 390 -8.35 43.20 -3.58
CA LEU A 390 -7.10 42.73 -2.98
C LEU A 390 -6.05 43.84 -3.09
N VAL A 391 -5.72 44.49 -1.98
CA VAL A 391 -4.59 45.41 -1.91
C VAL A 391 -3.32 44.63 -1.58
N SER A 392 -2.23 44.81 -2.31
CA SER A 392 -0.96 44.15 -2.02
C SER A 392 0.25 44.97 -2.47
N GLU A 393 1.31 44.99 -1.67
CA GLU A 393 2.61 45.58 -2.07
C GLU A 393 3.36 44.66 -3.05
N ARG A 394 3.10 43.35 -2.99
CA ARG A 394 3.65 42.32 -3.89
C ARG A 394 2.59 41.85 -4.89
N ASP A 395 3.00 41.60 -6.12
CA ASP A 395 2.15 41.00 -7.15
C ASP A 395 2.09 39.48 -6.98
N ILE A 396 1.24 38.98 -6.07
CA ILE A 396 1.17 37.55 -5.74
C ILE A 396 0.36 36.81 -6.81
N ARG A 397 1.01 35.87 -7.51
CA ARG A 397 0.45 35.12 -8.65
C ARG A 397 -0.29 33.85 -8.23
N ALA A 398 0.26 33.10 -7.28
CA ALA A 398 -0.33 31.82 -6.86
C ALA A 398 -0.09 31.52 -5.38
N LEU A 399 -0.96 30.66 -4.84
CA LEU A 399 -0.80 29.92 -3.59
C LEU A 399 -0.54 28.45 -3.96
N ILE A 400 0.47 27.81 -3.37
CA ILE A 400 0.87 26.44 -3.72
C ILE A 400 1.11 25.63 -2.42
N PRO A 401 0.36 24.53 -2.18
CA PRO A 401 0.61 23.61 -1.08
C PRO A 401 1.74 22.63 -1.43
N LEU A 402 2.85 22.73 -0.69
CA LEU A 402 4.02 21.87 -0.82
C LEU A 402 3.91 20.72 0.18
N ALA A 403 3.63 19.51 -0.31
CA ALA A 403 3.53 18.31 0.53
C ALA A 403 4.81 17.45 0.45
N LYS A 404 5.22 16.86 1.58
CA LYS A 404 6.39 15.97 1.64
C LYS A 404 6.20 14.68 0.81
N ALA A 405 4.95 14.20 0.71
CA ALA A 405 4.53 13.08 -0.11
C ALA A 405 3.14 13.36 -0.72
N GLU A 406 2.76 12.61 -1.76
CA GLU A 406 1.41 12.66 -2.36
C GLU A 406 0.64 11.34 -2.17
N GLU A 407 1.26 10.37 -1.50
CA GLU A 407 0.67 9.08 -1.14
C GLU A 407 0.82 8.85 0.37
N LEU A 408 -0.17 8.18 0.95
CA LEU A 408 -0.26 7.89 2.38
C LEU A 408 -0.84 6.48 2.57
N VAL A 409 -0.16 5.63 3.35
CA VAL A 409 -0.64 4.28 3.68
C VAL A 409 -1.24 4.32 5.09
N ASN A 410 -2.54 4.09 5.18
CA ASN A 410 -3.30 4.21 6.42
C ASN A 410 -3.16 2.94 7.27
N THR A 411 -2.10 2.88 8.07
CA THR A 411 -1.86 1.80 9.04
C THR A 411 -2.66 1.94 10.34
N ALA A 412 -3.28 3.10 10.59
CA ALA A 412 -3.90 3.43 11.86
C ALA A 412 -5.02 2.45 12.32
N PRO A 413 -5.87 1.87 11.43
CA PRO A 413 -6.82 0.82 11.81
C PRO A 413 -6.17 -0.46 12.38
N LEU A 414 -4.88 -0.69 12.14
CA LEU A 414 -4.13 -1.86 12.59
C LEU A 414 -3.26 -1.57 13.83
N THR A 415 -2.74 -0.34 13.94
CA THR A 415 -1.76 0.06 14.96
C THR A 415 -2.30 1.00 16.04
N GLY A 416 -3.39 1.72 15.77
CA GLY A 416 -3.86 2.84 16.58
C GLY A 416 -2.97 4.09 16.51
N VAL A 417 -1.92 4.09 15.68
CA VAL A 417 -0.99 5.21 15.52
C VAL A 417 -1.38 6.03 14.29
N PRO A 418 -1.69 7.33 14.42
CA PRO A 418 -2.09 8.18 13.31
C PRO A 418 -0.92 8.46 12.36
N GLN A 419 -1.18 8.42 11.05
CA GLN A 419 -0.20 8.69 10.00
C GLN A 419 -0.46 10.05 9.35
N HIS A 420 0.59 10.83 9.11
CA HIS A 420 0.47 12.23 8.67
C HIS A 420 1.53 12.64 7.64
N VAL A 421 1.15 13.51 6.72
CA VAL A 421 2.03 14.13 5.73
C VAL A 421 2.08 15.63 5.98
N PRO A 422 3.25 16.20 6.33
CA PRO A 422 3.42 17.64 6.44
C PRO A 422 3.18 18.37 5.13
N VAL A 423 2.50 19.52 5.21
CA VAL A 423 2.20 20.44 4.11
C VAL A 423 2.64 21.84 4.51
N ARG A 424 3.29 22.57 3.60
CA ARG A 424 3.62 23.99 3.75
C ARG A 424 2.95 24.79 2.65
N LEU A 425 2.26 25.88 2.98
CA LEU A 425 1.71 26.78 1.97
C LEU A 425 2.74 27.85 1.63
N VAL A 426 3.05 28.01 0.35
CA VAL A 426 3.85 29.13 -0.15
C VAL A 426 3.07 29.98 -1.14
N THR A 427 3.44 31.25 -1.21
CA THR A 427 3.02 32.16 -2.27
C THR A 427 4.18 32.41 -3.22
N VAL A 428 3.86 32.52 -4.52
CA VAL A 428 4.78 32.96 -5.58
C VAL A 428 4.38 34.38 -5.97
N ASP A 429 5.32 35.32 -5.94
CA ASP A 429 5.12 36.66 -6.54
C ASP A 429 5.67 36.76 -7.98
N GLY A 430 5.25 37.80 -8.69
CA GLY A 430 5.57 38.05 -10.10
C GLY A 430 7.03 38.39 -10.39
N GLY A 431 7.94 38.25 -9.42
CA GLY A 431 9.39 38.22 -9.60
C GLY A 431 10.03 36.90 -9.13
N GLY A 432 9.23 35.83 -9.05
CA GLY A 432 9.68 34.49 -8.66
C GLY A 432 10.01 34.31 -7.18
N ALA A 433 9.75 35.29 -6.31
CA ALA A 433 10.06 35.13 -4.89
C ALA A 433 9.04 34.23 -4.18
N LEU A 434 9.55 33.35 -3.32
CA LEU A 434 8.77 32.46 -2.47
C LEU A 434 8.61 33.06 -1.07
N VAL A 435 7.38 33.06 -0.55
CA VAL A 435 7.07 33.42 0.84
C VAL A 435 6.14 32.37 1.44
N GLU A 436 6.56 31.75 2.54
CA GLU A 436 5.76 30.82 3.32
C GLU A 436 4.64 31.53 4.08
N VAL A 437 3.46 30.90 4.15
CA VAL A 437 2.23 31.49 4.66
C VAL A 437 1.67 30.64 5.79
N THR A 438 1.72 31.18 7.01
CA THR A 438 1.29 30.51 8.25
C THR A 438 0.09 31.18 8.93
N GLU A 439 -0.27 32.41 8.53
CA GLU A 439 -1.36 33.16 9.16
C GLU A 439 -2.55 33.35 8.20
N HIS A 440 -3.78 33.25 8.74
CA HIS A 440 -5.04 33.43 8.01
C HIS A 440 -5.22 32.46 6.83
N VAL A 441 -4.65 31.26 6.95
CA VAL A 441 -4.89 30.11 6.07
C VAL A 441 -6.19 29.40 6.51
N GLY A 442 -6.93 28.85 5.56
CA GLY A 442 -7.93 27.82 5.82
C GLY A 442 -7.76 26.64 4.85
N CYS A 443 -8.30 25.49 5.22
CA CYS A 443 -8.17 24.25 4.47
C CYS A 443 -9.34 23.30 4.76
N GLU A 444 -9.66 22.44 3.79
CA GLU A 444 -10.74 21.45 3.89
C GLU A 444 -10.41 20.19 3.07
N SER A 445 -10.73 19.01 3.61
CA SER A 445 -10.68 17.76 2.84
C SER A 445 -12.03 17.50 2.20
N ALA A 446 -12.05 17.34 0.87
CA ALA A 446 -13.27 17.00 0.12
C ALA A 446 -13.82 15.60 0.47
N ASN A 447 -13.12 14.79 1.27
CA ASN A 447 -13.63 13.56 1.83
C ASN A 447 -12.96 13.21 3.19
N THR A 448 -13.55 13.72 4.28
CA THR A 448 -13.10 13.47 5.67
C THR A 448 -13.16 12.00 6.10
N GLN A 449 -13.86 11.15 5.35
CA GLN A 449 -13.93 9.69 5.57
C GLN A 449 -12.74 8.92 4.96
N VAL A 450 -11.83 9.64 4.31
CA VAL A 450 -10.61 9.13 3.66
C VAL A 450 -9.35 9.83 4.17
N LEU A 451 -9.42 11.15 4.41
CA LEU A 451 -8.30 11.97 4.82
C LEU A 451 -8.77 13.19 5.62
N GLN A 452 -8.13 13.49 6.75
CA GLN A 452 -8.34 14.71 7.55
C GLN A 452 -7.20 15.73 7.34
N VAL A 453 -7.40 16.95 7.84
CA VAL A 453 -6.44 18.07 7.79
C VAL A 453 -6.31 18.67 9.19
N SER A 454 -5.12 19.15 9.56
CA SER A 454 -4.91 19.85 10.84
C SER A 454 -5.59 21.22 10.86
N GLU A 455 -5.99 21.69 12.05
CA GLU A 455 -6.58 23.03 12.24
C GLU A 455 -5.65 24.18 11.81
N ALA A 456 -4.33 23.93 11.79
CA ALA A 456 -3.30 24.86 11.34
C ALA A 456 -2.96 24.74 9.84
N CYS A 457 -3.58 23.79 9.12
CA CYS A 457 -3.34 23.50 7.70
C CYS A 457 -1.89 23.10 7.34
N ASP A 458 -1.11 22.68 8.34
CA ASP A 458 0.30 22.28 8.25
C ASP A 458 0.51 20.76 8.06
N ALA A 459 -0.55 19.96 8.15
CA ALA A 459 -0.51 18.52 7.89
C ALA A 459 -1.86 17.98 7.40
N VAL A 460 -1.79 16.92 6.59
CA VAL A 460 -2.94 16.05 6.28
C VAL A 460 -2.70 14.68 6.92
N PHE A 461 -3.74 14.04 7.47
CA PHE A 461 -3.57 12.84 8.29
C PHE A 461 -4.73 11.86 8.25
N VAL A 462 -4.45 10.63 8.70
CA VAL A 462 -5.41 9.57 8.98
C VAL A 462 -5.19 9.06 10.40
N ALA A 463 -6.26 8.93 11.17
CA ALA A 463 -6.27 8.54 12.59
C ALA A 463 -6.94 7.18 12.84
N GLY A 464 -7.37 6.49 11.78
CA GLY A 464 -7.93 5.13 11.85
C GLY A 464 -9.44 5.07 12.02
N LYS A 465 -10.11 6.23 12.05
CA LYS A 465 -11.55 6.34 11.77
C LYS A 465 -11.81 6.20 10.26
N GLU A 466 -10.86 6.65 9.45
CA GLU A 466 -10.88 6.58 7.99
C GLU A 466 -10.68 5.12 7.56
N SER A 467 -11.77 4.38 7.38
CA SER A 467 -11.74 2.96 6.98
C SER A 467 -11.59 2.76 5.46
N ARG A 468 -11.48 3.85 4.67
CA ARG A 468 -11.44 3.82 3.20
C ARG A 468 -10.26 4.61 2.66
N GLY A 469 -9.46 3.99 1.80
CA GLY A 469 -8.53 4.70 0.92
C GLY A 469 -9.24 5.24 -0.32
N ALA A 470 -8.67 6.25 -0.99
CA ALA A 470 -9.11 6.71 -2.31
C ALA A 470 -7.94 7.37 -3.09
N ARG A 471 -8.01 7.35 -4.42
CA ARG A 471 -7.01 7.99 -5.30
C ARG A 471 -7.44 9.39 -5.71
N GLY A 472 -6.53 10.35 -5.58
CA GLY A 472 -6.76 11.74 -5.98
C GLY A 472 -7.74 12.51 -5.07
N VAL A 473 -7.86 12.13 -3.79
CA VAL A 473 -8.67 12.88 -2.81
C VAL A 473 -8.17 14.32 -2.75
N ARG A 474 -9.08 15.29 -2.90
CA ARG A 474 -8.76 16.71 -2.96
C ARG A 474 -8.75 17.31 -1.56
N VAL A 475 -7.67 18.01 -1.23
CA VAL A 475 -7.61 18.92 -0.08
C VAL A 475 -7.48 20.32 -0.64
N ASP A 476 -8.49 21.15 -0.36
CA ASP A 476 -8.51 22.54 -0.78
C ASP A 476 -7.87 23.43 0.29
N PHE A 477 -7.14 24.44 -0.16
CA PHE A 477 -6.43 25.41 0.67
C PHE A 477 -6.77 26.81 0.18
N TRP A 478 -6.98 27.74 1.10
CA TRP A 478 -7.24 29.14 0.76
C TRP A 478 -6.49 30.11 1.67
N TRP A 479 -6.08 31.23 1.07
CA TRP A 479 -5.50 32.36 1.78
C TRP A 479 -6.07 33.65 1.20
N ARG A 480 -6.98 34.27 1.96
CA ARG A 480 -7.93 35.29 1.51
C ARG A 480 -8.73 34.86 0.28
N ARG A 481 -8.21 35.18 -0.91
CA ARG A 481 -8.86 34.95 -2.21
C ARG A 481 -8.08 34.01 -3.12
N LEU A 482 -6.80 33.78 -2.83
CA LEU A 482 -6.04 32.74 -3.51
C LEU A 482 -6.55 31.40 -3.00
N ARG A 483 -6.92 30.52 -3.94
CA ARG A 483 -7.34 29.14 -3.68
C ARG A 483 -6.39 28.21 -4.41
N ALA A 484 -6.06 27.09 -3.77
CA ALA A 484 -5.23 26.03 -4.30
C ALA A 484 -5.83 24.69 -3.91
N SER A 485 -5.46 23.62 -4.63
CA SER A 485 -5.87 22.27 -4.26
C SER A 485 -4.71 21.29 -4.40
N LEU A 486 -4.56 20.44 -3.40
CA LEU A 486 -3.64 19.30 -3.40
C LEU A 486 -4.46 18.04 -3.66
N ARG A 487 -3.94 17.11 -4.45
CA ARG A 487 -4.53 15.78 -4.63
C ARG A 487 -3.59 14.74 -4.04
N LEU A 488 -4.11 13.88 -3.19
CA LEU A 488 -3.36 12.78 -2.57
C LEU A 488 -3.98 11.43 -2.91
N THR A 489 -3.21 10.36 -2.73
CA THR A 489 -3.72 8.98 -2.70
C THR A 489 -3.60 8.42 -1.30
N VAL A 490 -4.72 7.96 -0.74
CA VAL A 490 -4.74 7.19 0.51
C VAL A 490 -4.97 5.73 0.19
N TRP A 491 -4.11 4.85 0.70
CA TRP A 491 -4.26 3.41 0.62
C TRP A 491 -4.68 2.87 1.99
N ALA A 492 -5.79 2.13 2.07
CA ALA A 492 -6.27 1.53 3.32
C ALA A 492 -6.22 -0.01 3.26
N PRO A 493 -6.03 -0.71 4.39
CA PRO A 493 -6.14 -2.16 4.44
C PRO A 493 -7.59 -2.59 4.20
N LEU A 494 -7.78 -3.60 3.35
CA LEU A 494 -9.04 -4.33 3.29
C LEU A 494 -9.08 -5.32 4.46
N LEU A 495 -10.23 -5.36 5.15
CA LEU A 495 -10.49 -6.21 6.31
C LEU A 495 -11.63 -7.18 5.98
N PRO A 496 -11.65 -8.41 6.55
CA PRO A 496 -10.73 -8.91 7.58
C PRO A 496 -9.32 -9.27 7.07
N LEU A 497 -8.36 -9.28 7.99
CA LEU A 497 -6.99 -9.76 7.79
C LEU A 497 -6.97 -11.25 7.46
N ARG A 498 -6.15 -11.65 6.49
CA ARG A 498 -5.85 -13.04 6.18
C ARG A 498 -4.72 -13.51 7.11
N ILE A 499 -5.04 -14.42 8.03
CA ILE A 499 -4.05 -15.05 8.91
C ILE A 499 -3.66 -16.39 8.28
N GLU A 500 -2.39 -16.54 7.91
CA GLU A 500 -1.86 -17.80 7.40
C GLU A 500 -1.07 -18.54 8.47
N LEU A 501 -1.24 -19.86 8.50
CA LEU A 501 -0.51 -20.80 9.34
C LEU A 501 0.22 -21.81 8.46
N THR A 502 1.44 -22.19 8.82
CA THR A 502 2.14 -23.29 8.13
C THR A 502 1.53 -24.66 8.43
N ASP A 503 0.81 -24.77 9.55
CA ASP A 503 0.06 -25.95 9.99
C ASP A 503 -1.10 -25.48 10.90
N THR A 504 -2.28 -26.06 10.72
CA THR A 504 -3.52 -25.74 11.45
C THR A 504 -3.88 -26.76 12.53
N THR A 505 -3.09 -27.84 12.66
CA THR A 505 -3.46 -29.10 13.33
C THR A 505 -2.23 -29.67 14.05
N LEU A 506 -1.89 -29.10 15.22
CA LEU A 506 -0.64 -29.41 15.91
C LEU A 506 -0.75 -30.71 16.71
N GLU A 507 -0.08 -31.78 16.26
CA GLU A 507 -0.09 -33.09 16.90
C GLU A 507 1.11 -33.32 17.83
N GLN A 508 1.13 -34.42 18.59
CA GLN A 508 2.24 -34.77 19.48
C GLN A 508 3.36 -35.52 18.73
N VAL A 509 4.60 -35.03 18.76
CA VAL A 509 5.70 -35.71 18.08
C VAL A 509 6.18 -36.93 18.87
N ARG A 510 6.05 -38.12 18.29
CA ARG A 510 6.41 -39.42 18.88
C ARG A 510 7.86 -39.39 19.39
N GLY A 511 8.04 -39.72 20.66
CA GLY A 511 9.35 -39.81 21.31
C GLY A 511 10.01 -38.48 21.70
N TRP A 512 9.66 -37.36 21.07
CA TRP A 512 10.25 -36.05 21.37
C TRP A 512 9.73 -35.53 22.71
N ARG A 513 10.57 -35.61 23.74
CA ARG A 513 10.26 -35.12 25.08
C ARG A 513 11.15 -33.97 25.49
N VAL A 514 10.55 -32.89 25.98
CA VAL A 514 11.23 -31.64 26.37
C VAL A 514 10.98 -31.30 27.84
N PRO A 515 11.90 -30.60 28.52
CA PRO A 515 11.70 -30.17 29.90
C PRO A 515 10.51 -29.20 30.02
N GLY A 516 9.64 -29.42 31.01
CA GLY A 516 8.60 -28.46 31.37
C GLY A 516 9.17 -27.17 31.97
N PRO A 517 8.41 -26.07 31.94
CA PRO A 517 8.73 -24.89 32.76
C PRO A 517 8.79 -25.29 34.24
N ALA A 518 9.75 -24.75 34.98
CA ALA A 518 9.96 -25.09 36.39
C ALA A 518 8.90 -24.44 37.29
N GLU A 519 7.75 -25.09 37.44
CA GLU A 519 6.67 -24.62 38.31
C GLU A 519 7.01 -24.75 39.80
N GLY A 520 7.14 -23.60 40.46
CA GLY A 520 7.09 -23.48 41.92
C GLY A 520 8.43 -23.67 42.67
N PRO A 521 8.54 -23.13 43.89
CA PRO A 521 9.68 -23.39 44.76
C PRO A 521 9.64 -24.82 45.28
N ALA A 522 10.76 -25.54 45.20
CA ALA A 522 10.84 -26.94 45.61
C ALA A 522 10.55 -27.11 47.12
N GLU A 523 9.47 -27.80 47.46
CA GLU A 523 9.19 -28.20 48.85
C GLU A 523 10.22 -29.26 49.32
N PRO A 524 10.96 -29.01 50.43
CA PRO A 524 12.05 -29.89 50.84
C PRO A 524 11.54 -31.05 51.72
N ALA A 525 11.07 -32.14 51.09
CA ALA A 525 10.60 -33.33 51.80
C ALA A 525 10.87 -34.68 51.09
N ALA A 526 10.92 -35.75 51.89
CA ALA A 526 10.90 -37.16 51.51
C ALA A 526 12.03 -37.68 50.59
N GLU A 527 13.19 -37.89 51.21
CA GLU A 527 13.95 -39.16 51.22
C GLU A 527 14.06 -40.00 49.92
N ALA A 528 15.31 -40.16 49.48
CA ALA A 528 15.92 -41.42 49.05
C ALA A 528 15.15 -42.33 48.04
N SER A 529 14.56 -41.75 46.99
CA SER A 529 14.20 -42.48 45.76
C SER A 529 14.57 -41.69 44.51
N ASP A 530 14.96 -42.44 43.47
CA ASP A 530 15.77 -42.06 42.31
C ASP A 530 15.63 -40.63 41.78
N GLU A 531 16.74 -39.90 41.76
CA GLU A 531 16.82 -38.62 41.04
C GLU A 531 16.51 -38.76 39.55
N ALA A 532 16.80 -39.94 38.96
CA ALA A 532 16.51 -40.25 37.58
C ALA A 532 14.99 -40.27 37.30
N GLU A 533 14.18 -40.85 38.20
CA GLU A 533 12.72 -40.75 38.10
C GLU A 533 12.24 -39.32 38.30
N ARG A 534 12.73 -38.62 39.33
CA ARG A 534 12.35 -37.23 39.61
C ARG A 534 12.63 -36.31 38.41
N ARG A 535 13.77 -36.47 37.73
CA ARG A 535 14.08 -35.75 36.47
C ARG A 535 13.18 -36.21 35.32
N ALA A 536 12.94 -37.52 35.15
CA ALA A 536 12.11 -38.07 34.07
C ALA A 536 10.60 -37.73 34.18
N ARG A 537 10.13 -37.24 35.34
CA ARG A 537 8.78 -36.69 35.54
C ARG A 537 8.62 -35.26 35.02
N GLY A 538 9.70 -34.50 34.83
CA GLY A 538 9.66 -33.14 34.28
C GLY A 538 9.59 -33.08 32.75
N CYS A 539 9.51 -34.21 32.04
CA CYS A 539 9.66 -34.29 30.59
C CYS A 539 8.32 -34.60 29.87
N HIS A 540 7.68 -33.56 29.34
CA HIS A 540 6.44 -33.64 28.56
C HIS A 540 6.72 -33.91 27.07
N LEU A 541 5.71 -34.27 26.28
CA LEU A 541 5.86 -34.44 24.82
C LEU A 541 5.82 -33.07 24.12
N GLN A 542 6.65 -32.90 23.10
CA GLN A 542 6.66 -31.71 22.24
C GLN A 542 5.60 -31.85 21.15
N TYR A 543 4.73 -30.85 21.01
CA TYR A 543 3.81 -30.72 19.87
C TYR A 543 4.53 -30.18 18.62
N GLN A 544 3.91 -30.32 17.45
CA GLN A 544 4.26 -29.47 16.30
C GLN A 544 4.18 -27.98 16.63
N ARG A 545 4.90 -27.17 15.85
CA ARG A 545 4.93 -25.71 15.95
C ARG A 545 4.69 -25.12 14.56
N ALA A 546 3.77 -24.16 14.46
CA ALA A 546 3.44 -23.50 13.18
C ALA A 546 3.97 -22.07 13.13
N GLY A 547 4.45 -21.64 11.96
CA GLY A 547 4.69 -20.23 11.68
C GLY A 547 3.39 -19.49 11.36
N VAL A 548 3.27 -18.23 11.80
CA VAL A 548 2.10 -17.35 11.56
C VAL A 548 2.49 -16.17 10.69
N ARG A 549 1.61 -15.79 9.76
CA ARG A 549 1.67 -14.55 8.97
C ARG A 549 0.33 -13.83 9.01
N PHE A 550 0.36 -12.51 9.15
CA PHE A 550 -0.81 -11.65 9.11
C PHE A 550 -0.74 -10.78 7.85
N LEU A 551 -1.66 -10.99 6.92
CA LEU A 551 -1.63 -10.44 5.56
C LEU A 551 -2.85 -9.55 5.29
N ALA A 552 -2.64 -8.43 4.59
CA ALA A 552 -3.71 -7.53 4.16
C ALA A 552 -3.51 -7.04 2.72
N PRO A 553 -4.53 -7.02 1.85
CA PRO A 553 -4.49 -6.24 0.62
C PRO A 553 -4.68 -4.76 0.97
N PHE A 554 -3.87 -3.86 0.38
CA PHE A 554 -4.08 -2.42 0.51
C PHE A 554 -4.66 -1.84 -0.77
N ALA A 555 -5.73 -1.06 -0.63
CA ALA A 555 -6.54 -0.59 -1.75
C ALA A 555 -7.07 0.83 -1.56
N ALA A 556 -7.50 1.40 -2.68
CA ALA A 556 -8.12 2.71 -2.80
C ALA A 556 -9.42 2.59 -3.61
N HIS A 557 -10.50 3.12 -3.04
CA HIS A 557 -11.83 3.17 -3.64
C HIS A 557 -11.89 4.31 -4.68
N PRO A 558 -12.71 4.18 -5.74
CA PRO A 558 -12.94 5.28 -6.68
C PRO A 558 -13.82 6.35 -6.04
N LEU A 559 -13.51 7.62 -6.27
CA LEU A 559 -14.26 8.76 -5.72
C LEU A 559 -15.70 8.83 -6.28
N ASP A 560 -15.91 8.39 -7.52
CA ASP A 560 -17.20 8.47 -8.24
C ASP A 560 -18.22 7.40 -7.82
N GLY A 561 -18.02 6.72 -6.68
CA GLY A 561 -18.91 5.66 -6.18
C GLY A 561 -18.88 4.35 -7.00
N GLY A 562 -17.90 4.20 -7.90
CA GLY A 562 -17.71 2.97 -8.68
C GLY A 562 -17.34 1.74 -7.83
N ARG A 563 -17.55 0.53 -8.37
CA ARG A 563 -17.27 -0.73 -7.65
C ARG A 563 -15.84 -1.26 -7.81
N ARG A 564 -15.03 -0.69 -8.73
CA ARG A 564 -13.68 -1.20 -9.03
C ARG A 564 -12.64 -0.54 -8.12
N LEU A 565 -12.16 -1.29 -7.13
CA LEU A 565 -11.01 -0.90 -6.32
C LEU A 565 -9.74 -0.80 -7.18
N THR A 566 -8.84 0.11 -6.80
CA THR A 566 -7.42 0.05 -7.22
C THR A 566 -6.61 -0.54 -6.06
N HIS A 567 -5.73 -1.49 -6.34
CA HIS A 567 -4.82 -2.07 -5.34
C HIS A 567 -3.43 -1.44 -5.45
N LEU A 568 -2.68 -1.42 -4.34
CA LEU A 568 -1.36 -0.78 -4.24
C LEU A 568 -0.29 -1.42 -5.16
N LEU A 569 -0.26 -2.75 -5.24
CA LEU A 569 0.61 -3.52 -6.16
C LEU A 569 -0.15 -4.27 -7.26
N GLY A 570 -1.44 -4.57 -7.01
CA GLY A 570 -2.25 -5.47 -7.82
C GLY A 570 -3.20 -6.29 -6.92
N PRO A 571 -4.23 -6.95 -7.48
CA PRO A 571 -5.19 -7.70 -6.68
C PRO A 571 -4.58 -8.95 -6.04
N ASP A 572 -3.57 -9.55 -6.69
CA ASP A 572 -2.93 -10.79 -6.28
C ASP A 572 -1.81 -10.61 -5.24
N TRP A 573 -1.61 -9.37 -4.74
CA TRP A 573 -0.55 -9.02 -3.79
C TRP A 573 -1.10 -8.65 -2.42
N LEU A 574 -0.48 -9.20 -1.38
CA LEU A 574 -0.77 -8.92 0.03
C LEU A 574 0.46 -8.34 0.72
N LEU A 575 0.26 -7.38 1.63
CA LEU A 575 1.28 -6.84 2.50
C LEU A 575 1.31 -7.63 3.82
N ASP A 576 2.51 -7.99 4.26
CA ASP A 576 2.77 -8.62 5.57
C ASP A 576 2.75 -7.57 6.67
N VAL A 577 1.62 -7.50 7.37
CA VAL A 577 1.37 -6.59 8.48
C VAL A 577 1.71 -7.23 9.83
N SER A 578 2.33 -8.42 9.88
CA SER A 578 2.65 -9.13 11.13
C SER A 578 3.43 -8.27 12.12
N HIS A 579 4.33 -7.41 11.62
CA HIS A 579 5.12 -6.50 12.44
C HIS A 579 4.30 -5.34 13.05
N LEU A 580 3.15 -4.99 12.48
CA LEU A 580 2.22 -3.99 12.98
C LEU A 580 1.22 -4.59 13.98
N VAL A 581 0.73 -5.80 13.72
CA VAL A 581 -0.37 -6.41 14.49
C VAL A 581 0.08 -7.38 15.58
N ALA A 582 1.34 -7.79 15.64
CA ALA A 582 1.85 -8.69 16.68
C ALA A 582 1.54 -8.26 18.14
N PRO A 583 1.53 -6.96 18.52
CA PRO A 583 1.11 -6.53 19.86
C PRO A 583 -0.38 -6.76 20.18
N HIS A 584 -1.21 -6.94 19.14
CA HIS A 584 -2.67 -7.05 19.21
C HIS A 584 -3.19 -8.44 18.78
N ALA A 585 -2.27 -9.37 18.46
CA ALA A 585 -2.56 -10.75 18.07
C ALA A 585 -2.46 -11.68 19.29
N ARG A 586 -3.45 -12.56 19.47
CA ARG A 586 -3.53 -13.48 20.62
C ARG A 586 -4.22 -14.80 20.26
N VAL A 587 -3.94 -15.86 21.01
CA VAL A 587 -4.76 -17.09 20.99
C VAL A 587 -5.89 -16.92 21.99
N LEU A 588 -7.13 -17.29 21.64
CA LEU A 588 -8.30 -17.13 22.51
C LEU A 588 -8.24 -18.00 23.78
N ASP A 589 -7.94 -19.30 23.63
CA ASP A 589 -7.66 -20.20 24.75
C ASP A 589 -6.17 -20.53 24.82
N SER A 590 -5.48 -19.85 25.74
CA SER A 590 -4.04 -20.00 25.97
C SER A 590 -3.63 -21.34 26.59
N ARG A 591 -4.59 -22.17 27.01
CA ARG A 591 -4.35 -23.54 27.49
C ARG A 591 -4.19 -24.52 26.34
N VAL A 592 -4.89 -24.30 25.23
CA VAL A 592 -4.82 -25.15 24.03
C VAL A 592 -3.53 -24.86 23.27
N ALA A 593 -3.26 -23.58 22.98
CA ALA A 593 -2.04 -23.16 22.28
C ALA A 593 -1.58 -21.75 22.70
N SER A 594 -0.32 -21.42 22.43
CA SER A 594 0.27 -20.09 22.73
C SER A 594 1.02 -19.52 21.54
N LEU A 595 0.93 -18.20 21.33
CA LEU A 595 1.65 -17.46 20.30
C LEU A 595 2.99 -16.92 20.85
N GLU A 596 4.09 -17.58 20.54
CA GLU A 596 5.45 -17.17 20.87
C GLU A 596 5.96 -16.13 19.85
N GLY A 597 6.54 -15.03 20.35
CA GLY A 597 7.15 -13.96 19.53
C GLY A 597 6.21 -13.24 18.54
N GLY A 598 4.89 -13.42 18.65
CA GLY A 598 3.92 -12.93 17.66
C GLY A 598 3.99 -13.65 16.30
N ARG A 599 4.74 -14.77 16.19
CA ARG A 599 5.09 -15.41 14.91
C ARG A 599 5.08 -16.95 14.92
N VAL A 600 5.05 -17.60 16.08
CA VAL A 600 5.08 -19.07 16.18
C VAL A 600 3.97 -19.55 17.11
N VAL A 601 3.10 -20.44 16.67
CA VAL A 601 2.10 -21.11 17.52
C VAL A 601 2.69 -22.40 18.05
N VAL A 602 2.52 -22.62 19.35
CA VAL A 602 2.98 -23.81 20.06
C VAL A 602 1.78 -24.46 20.74
N GLY A 603 1.51 -25.73 20.41
CA GLY A 603 0.48 -26.53 21.07
C GLY A 603 0.83 -26.82 22.53
N ARG A 604 -0.18 -26.92 23.39
CA ARG A 604 -0.04 -27.08 24.86
C ARG A 604 -0.94 -28.19 25.39
N GLU A 605 -2.25 -28.09 25.16
CA GLU A 605 -3.26 -29.09 25.54
C GLU A 605 -4.18 -29.40 24.34
N PRO A 606 -4.70 -30.64 24.19
CA PRO A 606 -5.61 -30.97 23.09
C PRO A 606 -6.90 -30.16 23.15
N GLY A 607 -7.34 -29.63 22.00
CA GLY A 607 -8.52 -28.79 21.89
C GLY A 607 -8.56 -27.99 20.59
N VAL A 608 -9.59 -27.15 20.44
CA VAL A 608 -9.73 -26.21 19.32
C VAL A 608 -9.74 -24.79 19.88
N THR A 609 -9.00 -23.91 19.24
CA THR A 609 -8.83 -22.50 19.62
C THR A 609 -8.69 -21.65 18.36
N SER A 610 -8.58 -20.33 18.48
CA SER A 610 -8.33 -19.45 17.35
C SER A 610 -7.31 -18.37 17.69
N ILE A 611 -6.60 -17.91 16.67
CA ILE A 611 -5.77 -16.71 16.71
C ILE A 611 -6.68 -15.56 16.28
N GLU A 612 -6.74 -14.54 17.12
CA GLU A 612 -7.54 -13.34 16.94
C GLU A 612 -6.61 -12.13 16.91
N VAL A 613 -6.82 -11.22 15.96
CA VAL A 613 -6.24 -9.87 15.97
C VAL A 613 -7.35 -8.87 16.29
N ARG A 614 -7.13 -7.97 17.26
CA ARG A 614 -8.07 -6.89 17.58
C ARG A 614 -7.55 -5.50 17.21
N SER A 615 -8.49 -4.61 16.92
CA SER A 615 -8.25 -3.19 16.70
C SER A 615 -7.93 -2.49 18.03
N PRO A 616 -6.78 -1.81 18.18
CA PRO A 616 -6.49 -1.01 19.37
C PRO A 616 -7.35 0.27 19.47
N LEU A 617 -8.14 0.60 18.45
CA LEU A 617 -9.03 1.77 18.43
C LEU A 617 -10.48 1.44 18.85
N SER A 618 -10.90 0.18 18.77
CA SER A 618 -12.32 -0.21 18.85
C SER A 618 -12.57 -1.60 19.46
N ASP A 619 -11.52 -2.33 19.86
CA ASP A 619 -11.56 -3.75 20.26
C ASP A 619 -12.20 -4.71 19.22
N SER A 620 -12.56 -4.24 18.03
CA SER A 620 -13.18 -5.05 16.98
C SER A 620 -12.21 -6.08 16.42
N ILE A 621 -12.71 -7.25 16.02
CA ILE A 621 -11.90 -8.31 15.40
C ILE A 621 -11.46 -7.84 14.01
N LEU A 622 -10.15 -7.69 13.83
CA LEU A 622 -9.53 -7.37 12.53
C LEU A 622 -9.34 -8.64 11.69
N GLY A 623 -9.17 -9.81 12.32
CA GLY A 623 -9.12 -11.11 11.66
C GLY A 623 -9.08 -12.26 12.68
N GLU A 624 -9.55 -13.43 12.28
CA GLU A 624 -9.58 -14.64 13.11
C GLU A 624 -9.24 -15.87 12.25
N GLN A 625 -8.48 -16.81 12.81
CA GLN A 625 -8.16 -18.10 12.19
C GLN A 625 -8.16 -19.20 13.26
N ALA A 626 -8.97 -20.24 13.04
CA ALA A 626 -9.04 -21.40 13.92
C ALA A 626 -7.84 -22.35 13.75
N LEU A 627 -7.47 -23.04 14.81
CA LEU A 627 -6.49 -24.12 14.82
C LEU A 627 -6.86 -25.19 15.85
N ALA A 628 -6.44 -26.42 15.60
CA ALA A 628 -6.60 -27.55 16.50
C ALA A 628 -5.25 -28.00 17.08
N VAL A 629 -5.30 -28.61 18.25
CA VAL A 629 -4.21 -29.35 18.88
C VAL A 629 -4.77 -30.73 19.24
N THR A 630 -4.10 -31.81 18.83
CA THR A 630 -4.60 -33.19 18.95
C THR A 630 -3.73 -34.01 19.90
N ASP A 631 -4.29 -35.06 20.51
CA ASP A 631 -3.52 -36.09 21.23
C ASP A 631 -3.07 -37.26 20.34
N ASP A 632 -3.43 -37.18 19.06
CA ASP A 632 -2.82 -37.90 17.93
C ASP A 632 -1.32 -37.59 17.80
N LYS A 633 -0.63 -38.42 17.02
CA LYS A 633 0.82 -38.63 17.16
C LYS A 633 1.52 -38.81 15.82
N VAL A 634 2.27 -37.79 15.39
CA VAL A 634 3.17 -37.85 14.24
C VAL A 634 4.56 -38.37 14.58
N SER A 635 5.23 -39.04 13.64
CA SER A 635 6.69 -39.27 13.67
C SER A 635 7.41 -38.33 12.71
N VAL A 636 8.65 -37.95 13.02
CA VAL A 636 9.52 -37.30 12.03
C VAL A 636 9.99 -38.40 11.07
N LEU A 637 9.58 -38.35 9.81
CA LEU A 637 9.94 -39.32 8.77
C LEU A 637 11.31 -39.03 8.16
N GLU A 638 11.59 -37.75 7.90
CA GLU A 638 12.79 -37.30 7.22
C GLU A 638 13.39 -36.10 7.97
N LEU A 639 14.71 -36.10 8.11
CA LEU A 639 15.47 -34.91 8.50
C LEU A 639 16.25 -34.42 7.27
N ARG A 640 15.73 -33.42 6.55
CA ARG A 640 16.44 -32.81 5.43
C ARG A 640 17.56 -31.92 5.98
N VAL A 641 18.79 -32.16 5.54
CA VAL A 641 20.00 -31.46 6.00
C VAL A 641 20.66 -30.76 4.82
N GLN A 642 20.79 -29.43 4.86
CA GLN A 642 21.67 -28.69 3.95
C GLN A 642 22.85 -28.06 4.72
N PRO A 643 24.11 -28.36 4.35
CA PRO A 643 25.26 -27.64 4.85
C PRO A 643 25.43 -26.32 4.10
N VAL A 644 25.67 -25.24 4.85
CA VAL A 644 25.80 -23.87 4.37
C VAL A 644 27.21 -23.38 4.71
N MET A 645 28.04 -23.11 3.68
CA MET A 645 29.44 -22.68 3.85
C MET A 645 29.57 -21.15 3.99
N GLY A 646 28.49 -20.43 3.67
CA GLY A 646 28.41 -18.99 3.49
C GLY A 646 27.09 -18.62 2.81
N ILE A 647 26.79 -17.32 2.72
CA ILE A 647 25.60 -16.82 2.02
C ILE A 647 25.94 -15.66 1.09
N SER A 648 25.27 -15.59 -0.06
CA SER A 648 25.33 -14.48 -1.00
C SER A 648 23.94 -13.90 -1.26
N LEU A 649 23.83 -12.58 -1.17
CA LEU A 649 22.61 -11.83 -1.42
C LEU A 649 22.65 -11.23 -2.82
N THR A 650 21.48 -11.23 -3.48
CA THR A 650 21.23 -10.57 -4.76
C THR A 650 19.95 -9.76 -4.67
N LEU A 651 19.98 -8.51 -5.13
CA LEU A 651 18.82 -7.61 -5.18
C LEU A 651 18.39 -7.34 -6.62
N SER A 652 17.08 -7.37 -6.86
CA SER A 652 16.44 -6.97 -8.12
C SER A 652 15.28 -6.02 -7.83
N ARG A 653 14.88 -5.20 -8.82
CA ARG A 653 13.61 -4.45 -8.74
C ARG A 653 12.52 -5.20 -9.49
N GLY A 654 11.32 -5.17 -8.92
CA GLY A 654 10.11 -5.56 -9.63
C GLY A 654 9.59 -4.44 -10.53
N THR A 655 8.47 -4.73 -11.20
CA THR A 655 7.87 -3.86 -12.22
C THR A 655 6.45 -3.42 -11.89
N ALA A 656 5.84 -3.92 -10.80
CA ALA A 656 4.50 -3.53 -10.39
C ALA A 656 4.48 -2.17 -9.68
N HIS A 657 5.55 -1.85 -8.93
CA HIS A 657 5.66 -0.56 -8.21
C HIS A 657 7.10 -0.04 -8.17
N PRO A 658 7.35 1.30 -8.32
CA PRO A 658 8.70 1.88 -8.30
C PRO A 658 9.39 1.86 -6.91
N GLY A 659 8.84 1.14 -5.94
CA GLY A 659 9.43 0.82 -4.64
C GLY A 659 9.53 -0.69 -4.36
N GLU A 660 9.24 -1.54 -5.34
CA GLU A 660 9.31 -3.00 -5.25
C GLU A 660 10.75 -3.49 -5.41
N VAL A 661 11.25 -4.24 -4.43
CA VAL A 661 12.62 -4.78 -4.39
C VAL A 661 12.56 -6.24 -3.94
N THR A 662 12.96 -7.16 -4.82
CA THR A 662 13.07 -8.59 -4.49
C THR A 662 14.50 -8.91 -4.07
N ALA A 663 14.63 -9.50 -2.88
CA ALA A 663 15.88 -10.00 -2.35
C ALA A 663 15.92 -11.52 -2.45
N THR A 664 16.96 -12.06 -3.09
CA THR A 664 17.21 -13.50 -3.12
C THR A 664 18.56 -13.80 -2.48
N CYS A 665 18.51 -14.52 -1.37
CA CYS A 665 19.68 -15.05 -0.66
C CYS A 665 19.93 -16.49 -1.09
N TRP A 666 21.20 -16.84 -1.28
CA TRP A 666 21.67 -18.15 -1.72
C TRP A 666 22.68 -18.70 -0.73
N ALA A 667 22.48 -19.93 -0.26
CA ALA A 667 23.46 -20.70 0.48
C ALA A 667 24.58 -21.16 -0.46
N GLN A 668 25.83 -21.02 -0.01
CA GLN A 668 27.00 -21.43 -0.77
C GLN A 668 27.35 -22.88 -0.42
N SER A 669 27.26 -23.77 -1.42
CA SER A 669 27.68 -25.17 -1.36
C SER A 669 29.03 -25.33 -2.07
N ALA A 670 30.09 -24.86 -1.42
CA ALA A 670 31.48 -25.06 -1.83
C ALA A 670 32.14 -26.19 -1.02
N LEU A 671 33.34 -26.62 -1.43
CA LEU A 671 34.17 -27.46 -0.57
C LEU A 671 34.73 -26.60 0.57
N PRO A 672 34.52 -26.94 1.85
CA PRO A 672 34.95 -26.12 2.97
C PRO A 672 36.48 -26.05 3.09
N ALA A 673 37.00 -24.89 3.43
CA ALA A 673 38.39 -24.72 3.83
C ALA A 673 38.67 -25.39 5.18
N PRO A 674 39.91 -25.84 5.46
CA PRO A 674 40.25 -26.37 6.78
C PRO A 674 40.11 -25.26 7.84
N LYS A 675 39.44 -25.59 8.94
CA LYS A 675 38.98 -24.69 10.02
C LYS A 675 37.86 -23.72 9.63
N GLN A 676 37.13 -23.98 8.55
CA GLN A 676 35.90 -23.24 8.24
C GLN A 676 34.73 -23.74 9.10
N GLU A 677 33.94 -22.80 9.62
CA GLU A 677 32.64 -23.06 10.22
C GLU A 677 31.59 -23.35 9.13
N VAL A 678 30.74 -24.33 9.41
CA VAL A 678 29.63 -24.76 8.56
C VAL A 678 28.35 -24.63 9.37
N ALA A 679 27.37 -23.89 8.86
CA ALA A 679 26.01 -23.93 9.42
C ALA A 679 25.22 -25.10 8.81
N LEU A 680 24.26 -25.65 9.56
CA LEU A 680 23.41 -26.74 9.10
C LEU A 680 21.94 -26.28 9.11
N SER A 681 21.35 -26.10 7.93
CA SER A 681 19.90 -25.93 7.81
C SER A 681 19.20 -27.27 7.91
N LEU A 682 18.24 -27.36 8.84
CA LEU A 682 17.45 -28.56 9.09
C LEU A 682 15.96 -28.29 8.84
N TRP A 683 15.34 -29.21 8.10
CA TRP A 683 13.90 -29.29 7.98
C TRP A 683 13.40 -30.67 8.39
N LEU A 684 12.31 -30.66 9.13
CA LEU A 684 11.60 -31.82 9.68
C LEU A 684 10.45 -32.13 8.74
N SER A 685 10.37 -33.36 8.20
CA SER A 685 9.16 -33.85 7.55
C SER A 685 8.43 -34.78 8.52
N PHE A 686 7.15 -34.54 8.76
CA PHE A 686 6.32 -35.33 9.67
C PHE A 686 5.46 -36.35 8.89
N SER A 687 4.87 -37.30 9.62
CA SER A 687 4.06 -38.39 9.04
C SER A 687 2.66 -38.00 8.56
N ASP A 688 2.25 -36.76 8.83
CA ASP A 688 1.04 -36.11 8.30
C ASP A 688 1.31 -35.31 7.01
N HIS A 689 2.55 -35.40 6.48
CA HIS A 689 3.07 -34.62 5.35
C HIS A 689 3.30 -33.12 5.62
N THR A 690 3.18 -32.64 6.86
CA THR A 690 3.65 -31.29 7.21
C THR A 690 5.18 -31.22 7.21
N VAL A 691 5.71 -30.01 7.00
CA VAL A 691 7.14 -29.72 7.18
C VAL A 691 7.36 -28.51 8.07
N ALA A 692 8.43 -28.53 8.86
CA ALA A 692 8.86 -27.40 9.67
C ALA A 692 10.37 -27.17 9.60
N PRO A 693 10.86 -25.92 9.46
CA PRO A 693 12.27 -25.62 9.71
C PRO A 693 12.55 -25.76 11.20
N ALA A 694 13.75 -26.26 11.55
CA ALA A 694 14.14 -26.45 12.94
C ALA A 694 14.15 -25.13 13.74
N GLU A 695 14.32 -24.00 13.06
CA GLU A 695 14.27 -22.63 13.60
C GLU A 695 12.90 -22.22 14.20
N LEU A 696 11.84 -23.04 14.10
CA LEU A 696 10.59 -22.85 14.87
C LEU A 696 10.68 -23.37 16.33
N TYR A 697 11.68 -24.18 16.65
CA TYR A 697 11.87 -24.83 17.96
C TYR A 697 13.02 -24.16 18.74
N ASP A 698 12.99 -24.19 20.08
CA ASP A 698 14.15 -23.72 20.86
C ASP A 698 15.34 -24.66 20.61
N ARG A 699 16.53 -24.10 20.43
CA ARG A 699 17.77 -24.86 20.28
C ARG A 699 18.01 -25.83 21.44
N ARG A 700 17.50 -25.51 22.63
CA ARG A 700 17.55 -26.35 23.84
C ARG A 700 16.69 -27.61 23.74
N ASP A 701 15.68 -27.61 22.88
CA ASP A 701 14.79 -28.75 22.60
C ASP A 701 15.32 -29.65 21.47
N LEU A 702 16.30 -29.15 20.69
CA LEU A 702 16.92 -29.83 19.55
C LEU A 702 18.21 -30.57 19.97
N GLY A 703 18.04 -31.76 20.55
CA GLY A 703 19.14 -32.61 21.05
C GLY A 703 19.92 -33.32 19.94
N LEU A 704 20.52 -32.58 19.02
CA LEU A 704 21.24 -33.09 17.85
C LEU A 704 22.56 -33.82 18.19
N SER A 705 22.96 -34.75 17.31
CA SER A 705 24.34 -35.21 17.14
C SER A 705 24.75 -35.10 15.66
N VAL A 706 26.04 -34.90 15.40
CA VAL A 706 26.62 -34.86 14.05
C VAL A 706 27.89 -35.71 14.04
N SER A 707 28.04 -36.55 13.01
CA SER A 707 29.19 -37.42 12.84
C SER A 707 29.61 -37.48 11.37
N ALA A 708 30.91 -37.60 11.12
CA ALA A 708 31.48 -37.85 9.80
C ALA A 708 32.08 -39.26 9.76
N GLU A 709 32.24 -39.83 8.57
CA GLU A 709 32.85 -41.15 8.37
C GLU A 709 34.30 -41.21 8.87
N GLU A 710 35.07 -40.12 8.68
CA GLU A 710 36.39 -39.97 9.29
C GLU A 710 36.28 -39.37 10.72
N PRO A 711 36.58 -40.15 11.79
CA PRO A 711 36.46 -39.69 13.16
C PRO A 711 37.57 -38.66 13.49
N GLY A 712 37.20 -37.38 13.40
CA GLY A 712 38.10 -36.24 13.62
C GLY A 712 38.12 -35.22 12.47
N ALA A 713 37.47 -35.51 11.34
CA ALA A 713 37.33 -34.58 10.22
C ALA A 713 36.39 -33.39 10.51
N ILE A 714 35.54 -33.51 11.54
CA ILE A 714 34.70 -32.43 12.07
C ILE A 714 34.85 -32.28 13.59
N LEU A 715 34.60 -31.07 14.08
CA LEU A 715 34.37 -30.74 15.48
C LEU A 715 32.97 -30.09 15.62
N PRO A 716 32.26 -30.25 16.74
CA PRO A 716 31.05 -29.47 16.99
C PRO A 716 31.40 -27.97 17.07
N ALA A 717 30.54 -27.10 16.55
CA ALA A 717 30.68 -25.66 16.72
C ALA A 717 30.19 -25.25 18.13
N GLU A 718 31.03 -25.48 19.14
CA GLU A 718 30.88 -24.83 20.45
C GLU A 718 31.47 -23.41 20.38
N GLU A 719 30.72 -22.44 20.95
CA GLU A 719 30.94 -20.98 20.90
C GLU A 719 30.54 -20.25 19.59
N GLN A 720 30.45 -18.92 19.69
CA GLN A 720 30.24 -17.93 18.60
C GLN A 720 28.88 -17.91 17.85
N GLY A 721 27.87 -18.62 18.35
CA GLY A 721 26.45 -18.24 18.12
C GLY A 721 25.83 -18.69 16.79
N ALA A 722 26.54 -19.49 15.99
CA ALA A 722 25.89 -20.37 15.02
C ALA A 722 24.89 -21.27 15.77
N GLN A 723 23.60 -21.18 15.45
CA GLN A 723 22.60 -21.98 16.17
C GLN A 723 22.82 -23.48 15.93
N LEU A 724 23.12 -23.86 14.68
CA LEU A 724 23.47 -25.22 14.27
C LEU A 724 24.74 -25.17 13.42
N GLY A 725 25.80 -25.89 13.80
CA GLY A 725 26.99 -25.98 12.96
C GLY A 725 28.08 -26.95 13.43
N VAL A 726 29.07 -27.11 12.56
CA VAL A 726 30.31 -27.89 12.77
C VAL A 726 31.51 -27.12 12.21
N VAL A 727 32.70 -27.39 12.73
CA VAL A 727 33.98 -26.86 12.23
C VAL A 727 34.72 -27.97 11.50
N VAL A 728 35.13 -27.72 10.25
CA VAL A 728 35.85 -28.72 9.45
C VAL A 728 37.32 -28.74 9.87
N SER A 729 37.83 -29.90 10.29
CA SER A 729 39.16 -30.06 10.88
C SER A 729 40.28 -30.21 9.84
N GLY A 730 39.98 -30.87 8.71
CA GLY A 730 40.91 -31.13 7.61
C GLY A 730 40.22 -31.13 6.26
N ALA A 731 40.98 -30.86 5.20
CA ALA A 731 40.46 -30.79 3.83
C ALA A 731 40.78 -32.07 3.04
N GLY A 732 39.79 -32.96 2.94
CA GLY A 732 39.76 -33.97 1.88
C GLY A 732 39.47 -33.33 0.52
N ALA A 733 39.92 -33.96 -0.57
CA ALA A 733 39.64 -33.49 -1.93
C ALA A 733 38.29 -34.00 -2.49
N GLU A 734 37.64 -34.91 -1.77
CA GLU A 734 36.39 -35.58 -2.12
C GLU A 734 35.30 -35.23 -1.09
N GLY A 735 34.02 -35.36 -1.45
CA GLY A 735 32.91 -34.89 -0.62
C GLY A 735 32.73 -35.72 0.65
N LEU A 736 32.81 -35.09 1.83
CA LEU A 736 32.69 -35.78 3.11
C LEU A 736 31.20 -35.92 3.53
N PRO A 737 30.69 -37.13 3.79
CA PRO A 737 29.35 -37.32 4.32
C PRO A 737 29.26 -36.93 5.81
N LEU A 738 28.22 -36.16 6.14
CA LEU A 738 27.80 -35.82 7.49
C LEU A 738 26.49 -36.53 7.80
N HIS A 739 26.52 -37.43 8.79
CA HIS A 739 25.32 -38.00 9.38
C HIS A 739 24.86 -37.08 10.53
N VAL A 740 23.69 -36.47 10.37
CA VAL A 740 23.03 -35.67 11.41
C VAL A 740 21.86 -36.45 11.98
N ALA A 741 21.79 -36.56 13.30
CA ALA A 741 20.76 -37.29 14.01
C ALA A 741 20.09 -36.40 15.05
N LEU A 742 18.76 -36.27 14.96
CA LEU A 742 17.94 -35.55 15.92
C LEU A 742 17.55 -36.50 17.06
N HIS A 743 17.77 -36.10 18.31
CA HIS A 743 17.28 -36.79 19.49
C HIS A 743 16.53 -35.81 20.41
N PRO A 744 15.75 -36.29 21.40
CA PRO A 744 15.29 -35.45 22.49
C PRO A 744 16.48 -34.78 23.21
N PRO A 745 16.27 -33.63 23.89
CA PRO A 745 17.28 -32.99 24.71
C PRO A 745 17.76 -33.90 25.84
N GLU A 746 19.04 -33.78 26.19
CA GLU A 746 19.74 -34.68 27.12
C GLU A 746 19.00 -35.02 28.43
N PRO A 747 18.44 -34.05 29.19
CA PRO A 747 17.70 -34.35 30.43
C PRO A 747 16.44 -35.21 30.24
N CYS A 748 15.94 -35.34 29.01
CA CYS A 748 14.74 -36.10 28.68
C CYS A 748 14.99 -37.36 27.81
N ARG A 749 16.25 -37.65 27.43
CA ARG A 749 16.63 -38.92 26.80
C ARG A 749 16.48 -40.07 27.80
N ARG A 750 15.69 -41.11 27.45
CA ARG A 750 15.42 -42.25 28.34
C ARG A 750 16.23 -43.49 27.97
N GLY A 751 16.97 -44.04 28.93
CA GLY A 751 17.69 -45.32 28.80
C GLY A 751 18.98 -45.24 27.98
N ARG A 752 19.57 -46.41 27.67
CA ARG A 752 20.80 -46.52 26.85
C ARG A 752 20.55 -46.39 25.34
N HIS A 753 19.29 -46.32 24.91
CA HIS A 753 18.91 -46.31 23.50
C HIS A 753 19.16 -44.93 22.88
N ARG A 754 20.27 -44.80 22.15
CA ARG A 754 20.65 -43.61 21.37
C ARG A 754 19.85 -43.45 20.07
N VAL A 755 18.62 -43.98 20.02
CA VAL A 755 17.80 -43.96 18.80
C VAL A 755 17.46 -42.50 18.46
N PRO A 756 17.64 -42.06 17.21
CA PRO A 756 17.19 -40.75 16.76
C PRO A 756 15.67 -40.71 16.53
N LEU A 757 15.09 -39.52 16.65
CA LEU A 757 13.74 -39.21 16.20
C LEU A 757 13.67 -39.21 14.67
N ALA A 758 14.73 -38.71 14.03
CA ALA A 758 15.04 -38.84 12.61
C ALA A 758 16.54 -38.60 12.37
N SER A 759 17.06 -39.13 11.27
CA SER A 759 18.44 -38.90 10.83
C SER A 759 18.48 -38.54 9.36
N GLY A 760 19.39 -37.64 8.99
CA GLY A 760 19.63 -37.22 7.61
C GLY A 760 21.11 -37.28 7.25
N THR A 761 21.40 -37.25 5.95
CA THR A 761 22.77 -37.14 5.45
C THR A 761 22.94 -35.87 4.63
N ALA A 762 24.07 -35.20 4.85
CA ALA A 762 24.52 -34.02 4.11
C ALA A 762 25.92 -34.28 3.55
N TRP A 763 26.27 -33.60 2.46
CA TRP A 763 27.59 -33.73 1.82
C TRP A 763 28.35 -32.41 1.88
N LEU A 764 29.56 -32.43 2.46
CA LEU A 764 30.49 -31.30 2.39
C LEU A 764 31.25 -31.35 1.07
N GLY A 765 30.70 -30.67 0.06
CA GLY A 765 31.20 -30.67 -1.31
C GLY A 765 30.21 -31.31 -2.27
N LEU A 766 30.70 -31.73 -3.44
CA LEU A 766 29.90 -32.51 -4.37
C LEU A 766 29.73 -33.94 -3.82
N PRO A 767 28.50 -34.48 -3.72
CA PRO A 767 28.31 -35.91 -3.45
C PRO A 767 28.97 -36.73 -4.58
N PRO A 768 29.45 -37.95 -4.30
CA PRO A 768 29.97 -38.83 -5.34
C PRO A 768 28.88 -39.05 -6.39
N ALA A 769 29.20 -38.78 -7.66
CA ALA A 769 28.23 -38.87 -8.74
C ALA A 769 27.65 -40.29 -8.76
N SER A 770 26.33 -40.40 -8.60
CA SER A 770 25.63 -41.67 -8.54
C SER A 770 25.87 -42.43 -9.84
N THR A 771 26.76 -43.43 -9.77
CA THR A 771 27.04 -44.29 -10.91
C THR A 771 25.71 -44.95 -11.29
N PRO A 772 25.17 -44.72 -12.50
CA PRO A 772 23.86 -45.22 -12.86
C PRO A 772 23.90 -46.74 -12.71
N ALA A 773 23.03 -47.26 -11.83
CA ALA A 773 23.10 -48.65 -11.38
C ALA A 773 23.16 -49.57 -12.62
N PRO A 774 24.16 -50.49 -12.69
CA PRO A 774 24.40 -51.25 -13.91
C PRO A 774 23.13 -52.02 -14.27
N ALA A 775 22.52 -51.64 -15.39
CA ALA A 775 21.15 -52.02 -15.71
C ALA A 775 21.00 -53.54 -15.64
N LEU A 776 20.16 -54.01 -14.71
CA LEU A 776 19.86 -55.42 -14.53
C LEU A 776 19.44 -56.01 -15.89
N PRO A 777 20.07 -57.12 -16.33
CA PRO A 777 19.96 -57.58 -17.70
C PRO A 777 18.49 -57.91 -18.01
N SER A 778 17.93 -57.19 -18.97
CA SER A 778 16.50 -57.25 -19.29
C SER A 778 16.09 -58.67 -19.69
N SER A 779 15.16 -59.27 -18.96
CA SER A 779 14.51 -60.52 -19.35
C SER A 779 13.93 -60.38 -20.77
N PRO A 780 14.24 -61.29 -21.70
CA PRO A 780 13.93 -61.12 -23.11
C PRO A 780 12.47 -61.46 -23.46
N ALA A 781 12.07 -61.03 -24.66
CA ALA A 781 10.71 -61.02 -25.23
C ALA A 781 9.77 -59.96 -24.62
N TRP A 782 8.92 -59.28 -25.41
CA TRP A 782 8.53 -59.55 -26.80
C TRP A 782 8.70 -58.29 -27.67
N SER A 783 9.24 -58.44 -28.88
CA SER A 783 9.23 -57.39 -29.92
C SER A 783 8.76 -57.99 -31.25
N PRO A 784 7.89 -57.33 -32.02
CA PRO A 784 7.47 -57.82 -33.33
C PRO A 784 8.62 -57.70 -34.35
N PRO A 785 8.70 -58.62 -35.34
CA PRO A 785 9.89 -58.73 -36.20
C PRO A 785 9.94 -57.67 -37.30
N ALA A 786 11.11 -57.08 -37.49
CA ALA A 786 11.50 -56.35 -38.70
C ALA A 786 12.89 -56.83 -39.17
N THR A 787 12.93 -57.30 -40.42
CA THR A 787 14.02 -57.97 -41.14
C THR A 787 15.38 -57.26 -41.19
N GLU A 788 16.45 -58.06 -41.02
CA GLU A 788 17.73 -58.04 -41.78
C GLU A 788 18.66 -56.79 -41.70
N ALA A 789 20.01 -56.89 -41.76
CA ALA A 789 20.95 -58.00 -41.55
C ALA A 789 22.41 -57.45 -41.48
N THR A 790 23.34 -58.18 -40.82
CA THR A 790 24.69 -58.62 -41.32
C THR A 790 25.82 -58.64 -40.26
N MET A 791 26.72 -59.62 -40.39
CA MET A 791 27.96 -60.02 -39.67
C MET A 791 28.83 -58.95 -38.94
N GLY A 792 29.71 -59.27 -37.95
CA GLY A 792 29.89 -60.51 -37.18
C GLY A 792 31.35 -60.88 -36.73
N GLY A 793 31.59 -61.15 -35.42
CA GLY A 793 32.70 -61.97 -34.85
C GLY A 793 33.95 -61.27 -34.27
N LYS A 794 34.86 -61.90 -33.49
CA LYS A 794 34.85 -63.16 -32.66
C LYS A 794 36.17 -63.36 -31.83
N ARG A 795 36.14 -64.16 -30.72
CA ARG A 795 37.28 -64.85 -29.97
C ARG A 795 38.14 -63.99 -29.00
N GLN A 796 38.81 -64.46 -27.91
CA GLN A 796 38.90 -65.72 -27.10
C GLN A 796 39.50 -65.38 -25.68
N VAL A 797 39.13 -65.92 -24.48
CA VAL A 797 39.35 -67.26 -23.82
C VAL A 797 40.84 -67.54 -23.47
N ALA A 798 41.32 -67.91 -22.25
CA ALA A 798 40.78 -68.33 -20.91
C ALA A 798 41.72 -67.82 -19.74
N GLY A 799 41.79 -68.28 -18.45
CA GLY A 799 41.11 -69.33 -17.63
C GLY A 799 41.91 -69.72 -16.34
N SER A 800 41.41 -70.70 -15.53
CA SER A 800 42.07 -71.42 -14.37
C SER A 800 42.03 -70.80 -12.94
N VAL A 801 42.10 -71.55 -11.80
CA VAL A 801 41.20 -72.58 -11.20
C VAL A 801 41.68 -73.08 -9.79
N GLY A 802 40.75 -73.28 -8.82
CA GLY A 802 40.87 -74.14 -7.60
C GLY A 802 41.48 -73.52 -6.31
N GLY A 803 41.20 -73.98 -5.07
CA GLY A 803 40.15 -74.91 -4.58
C GLY A 803 40.43 -75.61 -3.20
N ASN A 804 39.36 -76.12 -2.55
CA ASN A 804 39.28 -77.31 -1.63
C ASN A 804 39.25 -77.18 -0.05
N THR A 805 38.14 -77.68 0.58
CA THR A 805 37.98 -78.34 1.93
C THR A 805 38.36 -77.64 3.26
N GLY A 806 37.75 -77.92 4.45
CA GLY A 806 36.62 -78.79 4.86
C GLY A 806 36.78 -79.46 6.28
N VAL A 807 35.68 -79.97 6.90
CA VAL A 807 35.59 -80.84 8.14
C VAL A 807 35.56 -80.11 9.53
N ARG A 808 34.92 -80.55 10.66
CA ARG A 808 33.60 -81.22 10.99
C ARG A 808 33.41 -81.44 12.54
N GLY A 809 32.20 -81.19 13.10
CA GLY A 809 31.70 -81.73 14.42
C GLY A 809 31.18 -80.65 15.40
N LYS A 810 30.11 -80.75 16.22
CA LYS A 810 29.04 -81.73 16.58
C LYS A 810 29.21 -82.61 17.87
N PHE A 811 28.09 -82.82 18.59
CA PHE A 811 27.86 -83.34 19.98
C PHE A 811 27.96 -82.25 21.09
N GLU A 812 27.12 -82.20 22.13
CA GLU A 812 26.03 -83.10 22.60
C GLU A 812 24.72 -82.31 22.97
N ARG A 813 23.76 -82.87 23.74
CA ARG A 813 22.34 -82.45 23.81
C ARG A 813 21.78 -82.36 25.25
N ALA A 814 20.69 -81.60 25.40
CA ALA A 814 19.61 -81.70 26.41
C ALA A 814 19.62 -80.69 27.60
N GLU A 815 19.13 -79.47 27.34
CA GLU A 815 18.28 -78.72 28.28
C GLU A 815 17.37 -77.76 27.47
N GLU A 816 16.54 -78.36 26.60
CA GLU A 816 15.84 -77.68 25.48
C GLU A 816 14.41 -78.24 25.34
N GLU A 817 13.44 -77.70 26.11
CA GLU A 817 12.00 -78.03 25.93
C GLU A 817 11.01 -77.03 26.59
N ALA A 818 11.46 -75.89 27.13
CA ALA A 818 10.60 -74.95 27.89
C ALA A 818 11.01 -73.47 27.76
N ARG A 819 11.74 -73.09 26.70
CA ARG A 819 12.21 -71.70 26.51
C ARG A 819 12.37 -71.23 25.06
N LYS A 820 11.89 -72.01 24.09
CA LYS A 820 11.93 -71.69 22.66
C LYS A 820 10.62 -71.16 22.10
N GLU A 821 9.49 -71.64 22.59
CA GLU A 821 8.16 -71.15 22.16
C GLU A 821 7.94 -69.65 22.42
N GLU A 822 8.66 -69.03 23.38
CA GLU A 822 8.64 -67.57 23.63
C GLU A 822 9.72 -66.78 22.86
N THR A 823 10.54 -67.42 22.02
CA THR A 823 11.57 -66.74 21.19
C THR A 823 11.34 -66.98 19.70
N GLU A 824 11.09 -68.23 19.29
CA GLU A 824 10.77 -68.56 17.90
C GLU A 824 9.47 -67.84 17.45
N ALA A 825 8.45 -67.73 18.32
CA ALA A 825 7.21 -66.95 18.08
C ALA A 825 7.36 -65.41 18.17
N ARG A 826 8.59 -64.89 18.20
CA ARG A 826 8.87 -63.45 18.16
C ARG A 826 9.92 -63.10 17.09
N GLU A 827 10.85 -64.00 16.83
CA GLU A 827 11.76 -63.89 15.70
C GLU A 827 10.99 -64.07 14.37
N GLU A 828 9.91 -64.87 14.33
CA GLU A 828 8.99 -64.95 13.18
C GLU A 828 8.13 -63.67 12.95
N GLU A 829 7.87 -62.83 13.97
CA GLU A 829 7.20 -61.52 13.79
C GLU A 829 8.17 -60.40 13.39
N GLU A 830 9.48 -60.53 13.70
CA GLU A 830 10.49 -59.52 13.35
C GLU A 830 11.20 -59.83 11.99
N GLU A 831 11.20 -61.06 11.47
CA GLU A 831 11.74 -61.38 10.12
C GLU A 831 10.77 -61.17 8.94
N GLU A 832 9.43 -61.13 9.11
CA GLU A 832 8.50 -60.83 8.00
C GLU A 832 8.44 -59.32 7.62
N GLU A 833 8.93 -58.40 8.47
CA GLU A 833 8.91 -56.95 8.17
C GLU A 833 10.12 -56.46 7.34
N GLU A 834 11.22 -57.22 7.22
CA GLU A 834 12.46 -56.75 6.54
C GLU A 834 12.66 -57.21 5.07
N GLU A 835 11.84 -58.11 4.49
CA GLU A 835 11.95 -58.52 3.06
C GLU A 835 10.75 -58.13 2.15
N MET A 836 10.34 -56.85 2.16
CA MET A 836 9.44 -56.33 1.11
C MET A 836 10.16 -55.56 0.00
N VAL A 837 10.58 -56.31 -1.03
CA VAL A 837 10.90 -55.80 -2.37
C VAL A 837 9.71 -54.97 -2.90
N PRO A 838 9.92 -53.83 -3.61
CA PRO A 838 8.83 -52.99 -4.10
C PRO A 838 7.84 -53.72 -5.02
N ALA A 839 6.73 -54.18 -4.46
CA ALA A 839 5.64 -54.80 -5.21
C ALA A 839 4.96 -53.76 -6.12
N PRO A 840 4.61 -54.10 -7.38
CA PRO A 840 3.85 -53.20 -8.24
C PRO A 840 2.49 -52.92 -7.60
N GLN A 841 2.05 -51.66 -7.64
CA GLN A 841 0.85 -51.17 -6.95
C GLN A 841 -0.41 -51.95 -7.34
N HIS A 842 -0.80 -52.90 -6.50
CA HIS A 842 -2.11 -53.55 -6.58
C HIS A 842 -3.17 -52.59 -6.05
N VAL A 843 -3.81 -51.86 -6.97
CA VAL A 843 -4.94 -50.96 -6.72
C VAL A 843 -5.95 -51.64 -5.80
N THR A 844 -6.21 -51.06 -4.64
CA THR A 844 -7.10 -51.68 -3.63
C THR A 844 -8.54 -51.71 -4.13
N GLU A 845 -9.38 -52.63 -3.63
CA GLU A 845 -10.80 -52.68 -4.04
C GLU A 845 -11.54 -51.36 -3.73
N LEU A 846 -11.14 -50.66 -2.66
CA LEU A 846 -11.62 -49.33 -2.30
C LEU A 846 -11.21 -48.27 -3.34
N GLU A 847 -9.95 -48.26 -3.73
CA GLU A 847 -9.39 -47.33 -4.73
C GLU A 847 -9.97 -47.59 -6.12
N LEU A 848 -10.19 -48.84 -6.51
CA LEU A 848 -10.89 -49.22 -7.73
C LEU A 848 -12.35 -48.71 -7.71
N GLY A 849 -13.01 -48.79 -6.55
CA GLY A 849 -14.32 -48.18 -6.32
C GLY A 849 -14.31 -46.65 -6.40
N MET A 850 -13.26 -46.00 -5.89
CA MET A 850 -13.06 -44.55 -5.99
C MET A 850 -12.85 -44.10 -7.45
N TYR A 851 -12.04 -44.80 -8.24
CA TYR A 851 -11.88 -44.52 -9.66
C TYR A 851 -13.17 -44.75 -10.45
N ALA A 852 -13.98 -45.76 -10.09
CA ALA A 852 -15.30 -45.97 -10.69
C ALA A 852 -16.27 -44.80 -10.38
N LEU A 853 -16.31 -44.31 -9.13
CA LEU A 853 -17.09 -43.13 -8.75
C LEU A 853 -16.61 -41.86 -9.46
N LEU A 854 -15.29 -41.65 -9.54
CA LEU A 854 -14.70 -40.52 -10.26
C LEU A 854 -15.09 -40.56 -11.75
N GLY A 855 -15.02 -41.72 -12.40
CA GLY A 855 -15.44 -41.92 -13.78
C GLY A 855 -16.92 -41.59 -14.02
N VAL A 856 -17.81 -42.03 -13.11
CA VAL A 856 -19.25 -41.67 -13.16
C VAL A 856 -19.45 -40.16 -12.98
N PHE A 857 -18.71 -39.52 -12.08
CA PHE A 857 -18.78 -38.08 -11.85
C PHE A 857 -18.29 -37.27 -13.06
N CYS A 858 -17.18 -37.67 -13.69
CA CYS A 858 -16.69 -37.08 -14.93
C CYS A 858 -17.70 -37.22 -16.09
N VAL A 859 -18.36 -38.37 -16.23
CA VAL A 859 -19.44 -38.56 -17.22
C VAL A 859 -20.65 -37.66 -16.92
N ALA A 860 -21.03 -37.51 -15.66
CA ALA A 860 -22.12 -36.61 -15.26
C ALA A 860 -21.79 -35.14 -15.57
N ILE A 861 -20.56 -34.68 -15.28
CA ILE A 861 -20.07 -33.35 -15.65
C ILE A 861 -20.07 -33.18 -17.18
N PHE A 862 -19.60 -34.17 -17.94
CA PHE A 862 -19.57 -34.09 -19.40
C PHE A 862 -20.99 -33.95 -19.99
N ILE A 863 -21.96 -34.72 -19.49
CA ILE A 863 -23.37 -34.60 -19.89
C ILE A 863 -23.94 -33.22 -19.51
N PHE A 864 -23.60 -32.69 -18.33
CA PHE A 864 -24.02 -31.36 -17.91
C PHE A 864 -23.42 -30.25 -18.80
N LEU A 865 -22.13 -30.34 -19.14
CA LEU A 865 -21.45 -29.41 -20.05
C LEU A 865 -22.04 -29.46 -21.47
N VAL A 866 -22.32 -30.65 -22.01
CA VAL A 866 -22.99 -30.79 -23.32
C VAL A 866 -24.38 -30.13 -23.29
N ASN A 867 -25.17 -30.34 -22.24
CA ASN A 867 -26.47 -29.70 -22.07
C ASN A 867 -26.34 -28.16 -21.90
N GLY A 868 -25.34 -27.69 -21.15
CA GLY A 868 -25.04 -26.27 -20.97
C GLY A 868 -24.65 -25.59 -22.28
N VAL A 869 -23.78 -26.20 -23.08
CA VAL A 869 -23.41 -25.70 -24.42
C VAL A 869 -24.61 -25.68 -25.35
N VAL A 870 -25.47 -26.71 -25.35
CA VAL A 870 -26.73 -26.71 -26.12
C VAL A 870 -27.70 -25.63 -25.65
N PHE A 871 -27.75 -25.32 -24.35
CA PHE A 871 -28.55 -24.23 -23.81
C PHE A 871 -28.02 -22.85 -24.25
N VAL A 872 -26.71 -22.59 -24.09
CA VAL A 872 -26.08 -21.33 -24.52
C VAL A 872 -26.23 -21.11 -26.04
N LEU A 873 -26.00 -22.14 -26.86
CA LEU A 873 -26.21 -22.08 -28.31
C LEU A 873 -27.67 -21.88 -28.72
N ARG A 874 -28.64 -22.29 -27.88
CA ARG A 874 -30.07 -22.00 -28.08
C ARG A 874 -30.48 -20.62 -27.58
N TYR A 875 -29.77 -20.06 -26.60
CA TYR A 875 -29.98 -18.70 -26.10
C TYR A 875 -29.44 -17.66 -27.09
N GLN A 876 -28.20 -17.83 -27.56
CA GLN A 876 -27.60 -16.96 -28.58
C GLN A 876 -28.35 -17.03 -29.93
N ARG A 877 -28.98 -18.16 -30.27
CA ARG A 877 -29.86 -18.28 -31.46
C ARG A 877 -31.27 -17.70 -31.25
N LYS A 878 -31.50 -16.91 -30.20
CA LYS A 878 -32.82 -16.35 -29.84
C LYS A 878 -32.84 -14.83 -29.63
N GLU A 879 -31.76 -14.12 -29.92
CA GLU A 879 -31.72 -12.65 -29.87
C GLU A 879 -32.72 -12.03 -30.87
N PRO A 880 -33.68 -11.19 -30.41
CA PRO A 880 -34.51 -10.36 -31.29
C PRO A 880 -33.72 -9.12 -31.79
N PRO A 881 -34.11 -8.52 -32.94
CA PRO A 881 -33.35 -7.44 -33.58
C PRO A 881 -33.58 -6.06 -32.97
N ASP A 882 -32.75 -5.10 -33.41
CA ASP A 882 -32.58 -3.75 -32.84
C ASP A 882 -33.82 -2.84 -32.83
N SER A 883 -33.89 -1.99 -31.81
CA SER A 883 -34.62 -0.72 -31.82
C SER A 883 -33.86 0.32 -30.99
N ALA A 884 -33.74 1.56 -31.50
CA ALA A 884 -32.83 2.57 -30.97
C ALA A 884 -33.45 3.56 -29.95
N THR A 885 -32.60 4.45 -29.43
CA THR A 885 -32.93 5.73 -28.72
C THR A 885 -33.77 5.65 -27.44
N ASP A 886 -33.10 5.55 -26.28
CA ASP A 886 -32.91 6.73 -25.39
C ASP A 886 -31.86 6.46 -24.28
N PRO A 887 -31.13 7.47 -23.75
CA PRO A 887 -30.02 7.28 -22.82
C PRO A 887 -30.42 7.43 -21.33
N THR A 888 -31.32 6.60 -20.81
CA THR A 888 -31.71 6.60 -19.38
C THR A 888 -31.59 5.23 -18.69
N SER A 889 -30.51 5.06 -17.92
CA SER A 889 -30.34 4.11 -16.81
C SER A 889 -30.89 2.66 -16.95
N PRO A 890 -30.12 1.72 -17.54
CA PRO A 890 -30.36 0.29 -17.39
C PRO A 890 -29.73 -0.24 -16.08
N GLN A 891 -30.53 -0.61 -15.09
CA GLN A 891 -30.07 -1.35 -13.90
C GLN A 891 -29.75 -2.82 -14.26
N PRO A 892 -28.53 -3.34 -14.03
CA PRO A 892 -28.23 -4.76 -14.21
C PRO A 892 -28.77 -5.63 -13.06
N HIS A 893 -29.12 -6.88 -13.35
CA HIS A 893 -29.84 -7.76 -12.42
C HIS A 893 -29.02 -8.25 -11.21
N ASN A 894 -29.75 -8.59 -10.14
CA ASN A 894 -29.25 -8.69 -8.77
C ASN A 894 -29.29 -10.13 -8.22
N TRP A 895 -28.37 -11.00 -8.66
CA TRP A 895 -28.40 -12.45 -8.31
C TRP A 895 -27.07 -13.06 -7.81
N VAL A 896 -26.00 -12.27 -7.63
CA VAL A 896 -24.69 -12.77 -7.16
C VAL A 896 -24.25 -11.97 -5.94
N TRP A 897 -24.19 -12.65 -4.79
CA TRP A 897 -23.85 -12.07 -3.47
C TRP A 897 -22.44 -12.50 -3.04
N LEU A 898 -21.51 -11.54 -2.93
CA LEU A 898 -20.25 -11.64 -2.19
C LEU A 898 -19.86 -10.24 -1.67
N GLY A 899 -19.50 -10.12 -0.39
CA GLY A 899 -18.82 -8.94 0.17
C GLY A 899 -19.72 -7.75 0.58
N THR A 900 -20.47 -7.84 1.67
CA THR A 900 -21.18 -6.70 2.31
C THR A 900 -20.72 -6.44 3.76
N ASP A 901 -19.70 -7.15 4.20
CA ASP A 901 -19.11 -7.17 5.52
C ASP A 901 -18.19 -5.96 5.80
N GLN A 902 -17.49 -5.44 4.79
CA GLN A 902 -16.65 -4.24 4.95
C GLN A 902 -17.47 -2.97 5.28
N GLU A 903 -18.67 -2.80 4.68
CA GLU A 903 -19.53 -1.65 5.02
C GLU A 903 -20.04 -1.74 6.47
N GLU A 904 -20.44 -2.93 6.94
CA GLU A 904 -20.94 -3.06 8.30
C GLU A 904 -19.82 -2.95 9.34
N LEU A 905 -18.60 -3.41 9.02
CA LEU A 905 -17.43 -3.15 9.85
C LEU A 905 -17.11 -1.65 9.94
N SER A 906 -17.17 -0.91 8.82
CA SER A 906 -17.02 0.56 8.85
C SER A 906 -18.11 1.25 9.70
N ARG A 907 -19.37 0.82 9.59
CA ARG A 907 -20.46 1.31 10.46
C ARG A 907 -20.29 0.97 11.93
N GLN A 908 -19.59 -0.11 12.27
CA GLN A 908 -19.26 -0.44 13.67
C GLN A 908 -18.17 0.49 14.21
N LEU A 909 -17.14 0.78 13.41
CA LEU A 909 -16.10 1.77 13.75
C LEU A 909 -16.69 3.18 13.92
N ASP A 910 -17.61 3.60 13.04
CA ASP A 910 -18.28 4.91 13.12
C ASP A 910 -19.22 5.05 14.33
N ARG A 911 -19.78 3.94 14.85
CA ARG A 911 -20.84 3.96 15.88
C ARG A 911 -20.36 4.01 17.34
N GLN A 912 -19.07 3.88 17.62
CA GLN A 912 -18.54 3.85 18.99
C GLN A 912 -17.59 5.01 19.31
N SER A 913 -18.15 6.19 19.55
CA SER A 913 -17.41 7.32 20.14
C SER A 913 -18.33 8.24 20.97
N PRO A 914 -18.52 7.99 22.28
CA PRO A 914 -19.13 8.98 23.16
C PRO A 914 -18.19 10.18 23.32
N GLY A 915 -18.67 11.39 23.01
CA GLY A 915 -17.85 12.61 23.10
C GLY A 915 -17.41 12.93 24.54
N PRO A 916 -16.25 13.57 24.74
CA PRO A 916 -15.75 13.90 26.07
C PRO A 916 -16.67 14.91 26.78
N PRO A 917 -16.86 14.80 28.12
CA PRO A 917 -17.74 15.69 28.86
C PRO A 917 -17.19 17.11 28.91
N LYS A 918 -18.04 18.11 28.67
CA LYS A 918 -17.72 19.53 28.90
C LYS A 918 -17.49 19.76 30.40
N GLY A 919 -16.24 19.99 30.79
CA GLY A 919 -15.86 20.44 32.13
C GLY A 919 -15.59 21.95 32.14
N GLU A 920 -16.34 22.71 32.93
CA GLU A 920 -16.13 24.15 33.09
C GLU A 920 -14.90 24.42 33.99
N GLY A 921 -13.98 25.28 33.53
CA GLY A 921 -12.75 25.61 34.27
C GLY A 921 -12.22 26.99 33.87
N SER A 922 -12.04 27.89 34.85
CA SER A 922 -11.77 29.32 34.59
C SER A 922 -10.28 29.65 34.43
N CYS A 923 -10.01 30.55 33.48
CA CYS A 923 -8.86 31.47 33.46
C CYS A 923 -8.71 32.25 34.81
N PRO A 924 -7.51 32.83 35.16
CA PRO A 924 -6.74 33.70 34.26
C PRO A 924 -5.20 33.58 34.28
N CYS A 925 -4.59 34.36 33.38
CA CYS A 925 -3.17 34.52 33.10
C CYS A 925 -2.46 35.58 33.96
N GLU A 926 -1.12 35.54 34.06
CA GLU A 926 -0.28 36.76 33.94
C GLU A 926 1.21 36.51 33.61
N SER A 927 1.73 37.33 32.69
CA SER A 927 3.08 37.92 32.55
C SER A 927 4.39 37.15 32.85
N GLY A 928 5.18 36.95 31.78
CA GLY A 928 6.67 37.07 31.77
C GLY A 928 7.49 35.82 32.13
N GLY A 929 8.75 35.69 31.70
CA GLY A 929 9.51 36.55 30.77
C GLY A 929 11.03 36.45 30.97
N GLY A 930 11.78 36.13 29.90
CA GLY A 930 13.24 35.93 29.96
C GLY A 930 13.64 34.49 30.31
N GLY A 931 14.84 34.08 29.90
CA GLY A 931 15.37 32.73 30.16
C GLY A 931 16.84 32.62 29.75
N GLU A 932 17.49 31.53 30.21
CA GLU A 932 18.85 31.15 29.83
C GLU A 932 19.01 29.63 29.91
N ALA A 933 19.98 29.10 29.15
CA ALA A 933 20.46 27.71 29.17
C ALA A 933 21.90 27.72 29.76
N PRO A 934 22.72 26.63 29.81
CA PRO A 934 22.50 25.29 29.24
C PRO A 934 23.05 24.08 30.07
N THR A 935 22.90 22.86 29.50
CA THR A 935 23.76 21.65 29.65
C THR A 935 24.09 21.05 31.04
N LEU A 936 23.80 19.76 31.24
CA LEU A 936 24.84 18.68 31.25
C LEU A 936 24.29 17.25 31.46
N ALA A 937 24.67 16.34 30.54
CA ALA A 937 24.97 14.89 30.63
C ALA A 937 24.06 13.85 31.38
N PRO A 938 24.04 12.55 30.96
CA PRO A 938 23.10 11.52 31.46
C PRO A 938 23.74 10.35 32.26
N GLY A 939 22.90 9.51 32.90
CA GLY A 939 23.27 8.17 33.37
C GLY A 939 22.23 7.48 34.28
N PRO A 940 21.74 6.25 33.95
CA PRO A 940 20.89 5.43 34.84
C PRO A 940 21.71 4.43 35.68
N PRO A 941 21.13 3.89 36.76
CA PRO A 941 20.88 2.43 36.79
C PRO A 941 19.54 2.06 37.46
N GLY A 942 19.15 0.78 37.41
CA GLY A 942 17.95 0.25 38.09
C GLY A 942 18.26 -0.60 39.34
N GLY A 943 17.22 -1.14 40.00
CA GLY A 943 17.39 -2.27 40.92
C GLY A 943 16.53 -2.32 42.19
N THR A 944 15.61 -3.29 42.22
CA THR A 944 15.27 -4.18 43.37
C THR A 944 14.62 -3.67 44.68
N THR A 945 13.50 -4.35 45.00
CA THR A 945 13.09 -4.98 46.30
C THR A 945 12.24 -4.26 47.37
N SER A 946 11.48 -5.11 48.07
CA SER A 946 10.66 -4.94 49.29
C SER A 946 9.20 -4.45 49.13
N SER A 947 8.19 -4.92 49.89
CA SER A 947 7.77 -6.32 50.26
C SER A 947 6.57 -6.30 51.22
N SER A 948 5.66 -7.29 51.12
CA SER A 948 4.59 -7.60 52.11
C SER A 948 3.43 -6.58 52.17
N SER A 949 2.16 -6.95 52.37
CA SER A 949 1.63 -8.00 53.25
C SER A 949 0.30 -8.64 52.79
N THR A 950 -0.09 -9.73 53.47
CA THR A 950 -1.27 -10.59 53.20
C THR A 950 -2.47 -10.33 54.13
N LEU A 951 -3.70 -10.74 53.74
CA LEU A 951 -4.65 -11.39 54.67
C LEU A 951 -5.90 -12.06 54.03
N ALA A 952 -6.15 -13.32 54.42
CA ALA A 952 -7.42 -14.02 54.65
C ALA A 952 -8.56 -14.12 53.59
N ARG A 953 -8.56 -15.29 52.92
CA ARG A 953 -9.71 -16.08 52.38
C ARG A 953 -11.00 -16.05 53.23
N LYS A 954 -12.17 -16.03 52.57
CA LYS A 954 -13.40 -16.72 53.03
C LYS A 954 -14.26 -17.21 51.86
N GLU A 955 -14.93 -18.35 52.04
CA GLU A 955 -15.68 -19.08 51.01
C GLU A 955 -17.20 -18.90 51.09
N ALA A 956 -17.85 -19.38 50.01
CA ALA A 956 -19.15 -20.06 49.93
C ALA A 956 -20.27 -19.34 49.16
N GLY A 957 -21.06 -20.12 48.42
CA GLY A 957 -22.32 -19.66 47.78
C GLY A 957 -22.39 -19.86 46.26
N GLY A 958 -22.38 -21.11 45.78
CA GLY A 958 -22.57 -21.38 44.35
C GLY A 958 -24.01 -21.09 43.87
N ARG A 959 -24.15 -20.51 42.66
CA ARG A 959 -25.45 -20.35 41.99
C ARG A 959 -25.36 -20.75 40.53
N ARG A 960 -25.98 -21.88 40.17
CA ARG A 960 -26.01 -22.42 38.80
C ARG A 960 -26.64 -21.38 37.85
N LYS A 961 -25.88 -20.86 36.88
CA LYS A 961 -26.44 -20.25 35.68
C LYS A 961 -26.62 -21.35 34.63
N ARG A 962 -27.84 -21.49 34.11
CA ARG A 962 -28.14 -22.35 32.96
C ARG A 962 -27.48 -21.73 31.73
N VAL A 963 -26.68 -22.50 31.00
CA VAL A 963 -26.33 -22.18 29.60
C VAL A 963 -27.52 -22.63 28.75
N GLU A 964 -28.05 -21.73 27.93
CA GLU A 964 -29.21 -21.99 27.08
C GLU A 964 -28.74 -21.93 25.62
N PHE A 965 -28.70 -23.10 24.97
CA PHE A 965 -28.21 -23.24 23.60
C PHE A 965 -29.29 -22.76 22.62
N VAL A 966 -29.24 -21.48 22.24
CA VAL A 966 -30.11 -20.91 21.22
C VAL A 966 -29.55 -21.24 19.83
N THR A 967 -30.10 -22.25 19.18
CA THR A 967 -29.84 -22.54 17.77
C THR A 967 -30.59 -21.54 16.90
N PHE A 968 -29.87 -20.67 16.19
CA PHE A 968 -30.45 -19.73 15.25
C PHE A 968 -30.89 -20.45 13.96
N ALA A 969 -32.13 -20.93 13.94
CA ALA A 969 -32.79 -21.32 12.70
C ALA A 969 -33.08 -20.07 11.85
N PRO A 970 -32.90 -20.12 10.51
CA PRO A 970 -33.15 -18.97 9.65
C PRO A 970 -34.64 -18.63 9.60
N ALA A 971 -34.98 -17.38 9.94
CA ALA A 971 -36.35 -16.89 9.86
C ALA A 971 -36.76 -16.68 8.38
N PRO A 972 -37.98 -17.09 7.98
CA PRO A 972 -38.47 -16.86 6.61
C PRO A 972 -38.81 -15.37 6.38
N PRO A 973 -38.75 -14.88 5.13
CA PRO A 973 -39.05 -13.49 4.81
C PRO A 973 -40.54 -13.18 5.08
N ALA A 974 -40.80 -12.18 5.92
CA ALA A 974 -42.14 -11.66 6.16
C ALA A 974 -42.67 -10.87 4.95
N GLN A 975 -43.97 -10.97 4.71
CA GLN A 975 -44.62 -10.44 3.51
C GLN A 975 -44.84 -8.91 3.58
N SER A 976 -44.67 -8.24 2.46
CA SER A 976 -44.97 -6.82 2.28
C SER A 976 -46.47 -6.55 2.11
N PRO A 977 -47.08 -5.62 2.86
CA PRO A 977 -48.39 -5.06 2.53
C PRO A 977 -48.32 -4.21 1.25
N GLU A 978 -49.44 -4.14 0.52
CA GLU A 978 -49.52 -3.48 -0.79
C GLU A 978 -49.58 -1.94 -0.74
N GLU A 979 -49.23 -1.33 -1.87
CA GLU A 979 -49.29 0.12 -2.15
C GLU A 979 -50.75 0.60 -2.32
N PRO A 980 -51.00 1.92 -2.50
CA PRO A 980 -51.32 2.33 -3.86
C PRO A 980 -50.86 3.74 -4.30
N VAL A 981 -50.11 3.78 -5.41
CA VAL A 981 -50.28 4.70 -6.56
C VAL A 981 -50.23 6.22 -6.28
N GLY A 982 -49.05 6.82 -6.51
CA GLY A 982 -48.85 8.26 -6.65
C GLY A 982 -47.74 8.59 -7.68
N ALA A 983 -47.97 9.59 -8.54
CA ALA A 983 -47.10 9.92 -9.70
C ALA A 983 -45.67 10.35 -9.31
N PRO A 984 -44.67 10.23 -10.21
CA PRO A 984 -43.25 10.18 -9.81
C PRO A 984 -42.67 11.56 -9.41
N ALA A 985 -42.03 11.61 -8.24
CA ALA A 985 -41.25 12.74 -7.77
C ALA A 985 -39.75 12.42 -7.80
N VAL A 986 -38.96 13.26 -8.49
CA VAL A 986 -37.51 13.09 -8.62
C VAL A 986 -36.83 13.43 -7.29
N GLN A 987 -36.37 12.40 -6.57
CA GLN A 987 -35.61 12.59 -5.32
C GLN A 987 -34.17 13.03 -5.60
N SER A 988 -34.02 14.33 -5.85
CA SER A 988 -32.71 14.97 -5.95
C SER A 988 -32.04 15.09 -4.57
N ILE A 989 -30.77 14.68 -4.49
CA ILE A 989 -29.71 15.22 -3.61
C ILE A 989 -30.13 15.51 -2.15
N LEU A 990 -29.68 14.61 -1.26
CA LEU A 990 -29.36 14.81 0.17
C LEU A 990 -29.86 16.12 0.80
N VAL A 991 -30.93 16.00 1.61
CA VAL A 991 -31.38 17.06 2.51
C VAL A 991 -30.34 17.22 3.61
N ALA A 992 -29.49 18.25 3.48
CA ALA A 992 -28.67 18.75 4.58
C ALA A 992 -29.57 19.30 5.70
N GLY A 993 -29.08 19.30 6.94
CA GLY A 993 -29.85 19.75 8.09
C GLY A 993 -30.16 21.25 8.03
N GLU A 994 -31.18 21.70 8.78
CA GLU A 994 -31.41 23.13 9.00
C GLU A 994 -30.19 23.86 9.59
N GLU A 995 -29.27 23.10 10.21
CA GLU A 995 -28.04 23.60 10.79
C GLU A 995 -26.96 23.87 9.74
N ASP A 996 -26.85 23.02 8.72
CA ASP A 996 -25.92 23.15 7.59
C ASP A 996 -26.35 24.31 6.66
N ILE A 997 -27.66 24.43 6.44
CA ILE A 997 -28.25 25.45 5.57
C ILE A 997 -27.92 26.88 6.06
N ARG A 998 -27.79 27.10 7.37
CA ARG A 998 -27.48 28.43 7.93
C ARG A 998 -26.12 28.97 7.48
N TRP A 999 -25.10 28.11 7.37
CA TRP A 999 -23.77 28.51 6.90
C TRP A 999 -23.80 28.91 5.42
N VAL A 1000 -24.52 28.16 4.59
CA VAL A 1000 -24.70 28.46 3.15
C VAL A 1000 -25.49 29.77 2.95
N CYS A 1001 -26.48 30.04 3.82
CA CYS A 1001 -27.23 31.30 3.77
C CYS A 1001 -26.37 32.52 4.11
N GLU A 1002 -25.50 32.47 5.14
CA GLU A 1002 -24.64 33.61 5.50
C GLU A 1002 -23.66 33.98 4.37
N ASP A 1003 -23.02 32.99 3.74
CA ASP A 1003 -22.10 33.22 2.60
C ASP A 1003 -22.81 33.73 1.33
N MET A 1004 -24.09 33.39 1.15
CA MET A 1004 -24.92 33.91 0.04
C MET A 1004 -25.69 35.21 0.38
N GLY A 1005 -25.58 35.72 1.60
CA GLY A 1005 -26.30 36.92 2.06
C GLY A 1005 -27.82 36.76 2.21
N LEU A 1006 -28.32 35.51 2.12
CA LEU A 1006 -29.72 35.15 2.35
C LEU A 1006 -29.98 35.04 3.86
N LYS A 1007 -31.18 35.40 4.31
CA LYS A 1007 -31.50 35.43 5.75
C LYS A 1007 -32.32 34.26 6.22
N ASP A 1008 -33.22 33.76 5.37
CA ASP A 1008 -34.09 32.65 5.71
C ASP A 1008 -33.79 31.41 4.86
N PRO A 1009 -33.82 30.18 5.43
CA PRO A 1009 -33.60 28.94 4.68
C PRO A 1009 -34.66 28.71 3.60
N GLU A 1010 -35.80 29.41 3.68
CA GLU A 1010 -36.84 29.42 2.65
C GLU A 1010 -36.41 30.21 1.40
N GLU A 1011 -35.61 31.27 1.53
CA GLU A 1011 -35.07 32.03 0.39
C GLU A 1011 -34.13 31.15 -0.45
N LEU A 1012 -33.26 30.36 0.20
CA LEU A 1012 -32.37 29.42 -0.47
C LEU A 1012 -33.14 28.32 -1.23
N ARG A 1013 -34.22 27.78 -0.65
CA ARG A 1013 -35.10 26.80 -1.33
C ARG A 1013 -35.75 27.42 -2.57
N ASN A 1014 -36.35 28.61 -2.44
CA ASN A 1014 -36.95 29.34 -3.56
C ASN A 1014 -35.92 29.66 -4.66
N TYR A 1015 -34.66 29.95 -4.30
CA TYR A 1015 -33.56 30.17 -5.24
C TYR A 1015 -33.19 28.89 -6.00
N MET A 1016 -33.04 27.76 -5.30
CA MET A 1016 -32.76 26.46 -5.92
C MET A 1016 -33.88 25.98 -6.85
N GLU A 1017 -35.15 26.20 -6.48
CA GLU A 1017 -36.30 25.89 -7.34
C GLU A 1017 -36.33 26.80 -8.59
N ARG A 1018 -36.01 28.09 -8.45
CA ARG A 1018 -35.93 29.03 -9.58
C ARG A 1018 -34.84 28.65 -10.58
N ILE A 1019 -33.67 28.20 -10.11
CA ILE A 1019 -32.61 27.67 -10.99
C ILE A 1019 -33.12 26.43 -11.75
N ARG A 1020 -33.71 25.45 -11.04
CA ARG A 1020 -34.26 24.23 -11.67
C ARG A 1020 -35.43 24.48 -12.62
N GLY A 1021 -36.10 25.63 -12.53
CA GLY A 1021 -37.15 26.07 -13.45
C GLY A 1021 -36.65 26.88 -14.66
N SER A 1022 -35.34 27.02 -14.86
CA SER A 1022 -34.73 27.82 -15.94
C SER A 1022 -33.75 27.05 -16.84
N SER A 1023 -33.77 25.71 -16.75
CA SER A 1023 -33.01 24.76 -17.57
C SER A 1023 -33.91 23.64 -18.09
#